data_AF-A0A8C1KIF3-F1
#
_entry.id   AF-A0A8C1KIF3-F1
#
_cell.length_a   1.000
_cell.length_b   1.000
_cell.length_c   1.000
_cell.angle_alpha   90.00
_cell.angle_beta   90.00
_cell.angle_gamma   90.00
#
_symmetry.space_group_name_H-M   'P 1'
#
loop_
_entity.id
_entity.type
_entity.pdbx_description
1 polymer ?
#
loop_
_entity_poly.entity_id
_entity_poly.type
_entity_poly.pdbx_seq_one_letter_code
_entity_poly.pdbx_strand_id
1 'polypeptide(L)'
;MYHHRIDLFYVIDFILSEPTTSSSDPCYDYNTLDEYWRDIRLSQSTGHDDTLVEWSGWYRLYLNGESAQMSEWCVSYVGCGGYTGLYLGGSHPTPEDGVVTREVLGTYVGWGYSNRCGAYNSTSIQVKACPGDYYVYEFTKPNKSAPGPTYCAVAFSSISSDPCYNYESLDRPWRANNESGDNVCDERFSWNGWYRLFYYGMNIQMPETCVSWYSCNVNINLWLNGSHPQIEDGVVIREICGNYWSGCCDYKTKPIRVKACPGNYYVYELVNPLFGCSGYCTDVSTISQAASTVSPDIVTGTSIILNYDPCESYNVLNNHWRSTLNYWSTYGYISDHDDTSIEWDGWYRLFINGSSAQMPEWCMSYMSCGGFSSLWLGGSHPRLEDGVATREIYGSYFDQCSHYRSDSIQVKACPGNYYVYKFTRPPLSIPAPVYCAVPFTTPSVDPCYSYTSLDEPWRATNNPYYNNNYYHNMCDYNVEWNGWYRMFYNGQNSQMPESCVNQGMCGTQYPLWLTSPHPQLEDGVVTRQVCASAWYGCCTYTSHPIRVKACPGNYYVYEFVKPMFCSAFCIEASNQSIPSVSTTTETIPPIESITPPITTTAPSVDPCYNYNVLDDLWRSTNNQHSSQIMCDTTVSWNGWYRLFIQGQSVQMPDTCVDMLSCGTHAPLWLNGGHPTVEDGVVTRDVCGHWSNNCCYFQSNPIKVKACPGGYYVYEFVRPSACSLAYCADARNINITSTTVMPETTTTTETTAETTLPGNTMCCKNCRFPNLQFLEQ
;
A
#
# COMPACT_ATOMS: atom_id res chain seq x y z
N MET A 1 95.10 38.86 -22.15
CA MET A 1 95.48 38.56 -23.54
C MET A 1 94.21 38.25 -24.32
N TYR A 2 93.96 39.03 -25.38
CA TYR A 2 93.20 38.75 -26.61
C TYR A 2 91.89 37.92 -26.53
N HIS A 3 90.73 38.57 -26.70
CA HIS A 3 89.92 38.70 -27.95
C HIS A 3 88.81 37.62 -27.99
N HIS A 4 87.53 37.86 -28.31
CA HIS A 4 86.83 38.97 -28.94
C HIS A 4 85.35 38.95 -28.49
N ARG A 5 84.76 40.14 -28.30
CA ARG A 5 83.31 40.40 -28.34
C ARG A 5 82.87 40.52 -29.82
N ILE A 6 81.72 39.97 -30.18
CA ILE A 6 80.80 40.51 -31.20
C ILE A 6 79.35 40.18 -30.80
N ASP A 7 78.55 41.23 -30.56
CA ASP A 7 77.09 41.25 -30.72
C ASP A 7 76.78 41.47 -32.21
N LEU A 8 75.75 40.82 -32.79
CA LEU A 8 74.71 41.52 -33.59
C LEU A 8 73.56 40.60 -34.05
N PHE A 9 72.42 41.27 -34.13
CA PHE A 9 71.04 40.94 -34.47
C PHE A 9 70.70 40.34 -35.87
N TYR A 10 69.53 39.67 -35.88
CA TYR A 10 68.42 39.62 -36.86
C TYR A 10 68.36 38.61 -38.04
N VAL A 11 67.13 38.06 -38.15
CA VAL A 11 66.39 37.43 -39.26
C VAL A 11 66.51 35.91 -39.44
N ILE A 12 65.49 35.16 -38.97
CA ILE A 12 64.87 34.04 -39.71
C ILE A 12 63.35 34.05 -39.44
N ASP A 13 62.59 33.75 -40.49
CA ASP A 13 61.20 34.03 -40.80
C ASP A 13 60.11 33.61 -39.80
N PHE A 14 59.11 34.49 -39.68
CA PHE A 14 57.74 34.15 -39.32
C PHE A 14 57.14 33.26 -40.43
N ILE A 15 56.94 31.97 -40.14
CA ILE A 15 55.90 31.19 -40.82
C ILE A 15 54.69 31.19 -39.89
N LEU A 16 53.66 31.93 -40.29
CA LEU A 16 52.30 31.81 -39.79
C LEU A 16 51.81 30.38 -40.06
N SER A 17 51.87 29.50 -39.06
CA SER A 17 50.93 28.38 -38.98
C SER A 17 49.67 28.91 -38.32
N GLU A 18 48.60 29.03 -39.11
CA GLU A 18 47.26 29.34 -38.63
C GLU A 18 46.86 28.43 -37.44
N PRO A 19 46.01 28.93 -36.52
CA PRO A 19 45.53 28.13 -35.41
C PRO A 19 44.57 27.07 -35.95
N THR A 20 44.96 25.80 -35.86
CA THR A 20 43.99 24.70 -36.02
C THR A 20 42.99 24.81 -34.88
N THR A 21 41.81 25.34 -35.21
CA THR A 21 40.50 25.15 -34.56
C THR A 21 40.56 24.54 -33.16
N SER A 22 40.30 25.38 -32.16
CA SER A 22 39.87 25.00 -30.82
C SER A 22 38.77 23.92 -30.88
N SER A 23 39.14 22.65 -30.81
CA SER A 23 38.23 21.61 -30.34
C SER A 23 38.07 21.86 -28.86
N SER A 24 36.95 22.46 -28.47
CA SER A 24 36.55 22.56 -27.08
C SER A 24 36.57 21.15 -26.47
N ASP A 25 37.16 21.02 -25.28
CA ASP A 25 37.18 19.73 -24.58
C ASP A 25 35.72 19.38 -24.21
N PRO A 26 35.20 18.22 -24.66
CA PRO A 26 33.80 17.85 -24.45
C PRO A 26 33.44 17.67 -22.97
N CYS A 27 34.41 17.64 -22.06
CA CYS A 27 34.16 17.70 -20.63
C CYS A 27 33.68 19.07 -20.14
N TYR A 28 33.86 20.13 -20.93
CA TYR A 28 33.45 21.50 -20.61
C TYR A 28 32.52 22.13 -21.65
N ASP A 29 32.38 21.52 -22.83
CA ASP A 29 31.48 21.95 -23.89
C ASP A 29 30.56 20.80 -24.31
N TYR A 30 29.41 20.73 -23.63
CA TYR A 30 28.39 19.70 -23.81
C TYR A 30 26.98 20.26 -23.63
N ASN A 31 26.00 19.58 -24.23
CA ASN A 31 24.58 19.77 -23.99
C ASN A 31 24.12 18.95 -22.77
N THR A 32 23.08 19.40 -22.09
CA THR A 32 22.51 18.67 -20.94
C THR A 32 21.26 17.92 -21.36
N LEU A 33 21.15 16.65 -20.97
CA LEU A 33 19.92 15.85 -21.04
C LEU A 33 19.49 15.49 -19.62
N ASP A 34 18.32 15.96 -19.22
CA ASP A 34 17.72 15.63 -17.92
C ASP A 34 16.28 15.16 -18.12
N GLU A 35 16.15 13.90 -18.53
CA GLU A 35 14.89 13.32 -18.99
C GLU A 35 14.56 12.10 -18.13
N TYR A 36 13.64 12.28 -17.16
CA TYR A 36 13.31 11.25 -16.17
C TYR A 36 12.98 9.88 -16.80
N TRP A 37 12.32 9.87 -17.96
CA TRP A 37 11.89 8.67 -18.66
C TRP A 37 13.04 7.80 -19.19
N ARG A 38 14.27 8.33 -19.21
CA ARG A 38 15.49 7.56 -19.55
C ARG A 38 15.96 6.65 -18.42
N ASP A 39 15.43 6.80 -17.20
CA ASP A 39 15.83 5.99 -16.05
C ASP A 39 15.39 4.52 -16.21
N ILE A 40 16.36 3.59 -16.23
CA ILE A 40 16.11 2.14 -16.25
C ILE A 40 15.32 1.63 -15.04
N ARG A 41 15.22 2.44 -13.98
CA ARG A 41 14.51 2.09 -12.74
C ARG A 41 13.01 2.37 -12.82
N LEU A 42 12.53 3.10 -13.81
CA LEU A 42 11.10 3.38 -13.98
C LEU A 42 10.37 2.22 -14.68
N SER A 43 9.11 2.01 -14.30
CA SER A 43 8.22 1.06 -14.96
C SER A 43 7.70 1.64 -16.28
N GLN A 44 7.93 0.93 -17.39
CA GLN A 44 7.36 1.11 -18.73
C GLN A 44 6.77 2.51 -19.03
N SER A 45 7.62 3.48 -19.34
CA SER A 45 7.20 4.65 -20.10
C SER A 45 7.21 4.28 -21.58
N THR A 46 6.11 4.56 -22.29
CA THR A 46 5.98 4.25 -23.72
C THR A 46 5.63 5.52 -24.49
N GLY A 47 6.32 5.76 -25.61
CA GLY A 47 6.03 6.88 -26.51
C GLY A 47 7.26 7.69 -26.95
N HIS A 48 8.43 7.42 -26.41
CA HIS A 48 9.68 8.06 -26.81
C HIS A 48 10.46 7.19 -27.80
N ASP A 49 11.13 7.85 -28.74
CA ASP A 49 11.92 7.22 -29.80
C ASP A 49 13.09 8.15 -30.17
N ASP A 50 14.30 7.77 -29.79
CA ASP A 50 15.51 8.56 -30.05
C ASP A 50 15.91 8.56 -31.54
N THR A 51 15.25 7.77 -32.41
CA THR A 51 15.41 7.91 -33.87
C THR A 51 14.78 9.19 -34.42
N LEU A 52 13.88 9.82 -33.65
CA LEU A 52 13.22 11.08 -34.00
C LEU A 52 14.00 12.31 -33.51
N VAL A 53 15.05 12.12 -32.70
CA VAL A 53 15.88 13.19 -32.15
C VAL A 53 17.03 13.51 -33.11
N GLU A 54 17.29 14.80 -33.31
CA GLU A 54 18.46 15.29 -34.05
C GLU A 54 19.64 15.44 -33.09
N TRP A 55 20.53 14.46 -33.09
CA TRP A 55 21.72 14.43 -32.25
C TRP A 55 22.86 15.27 -32.85
N SER A 56 23.45 16.18 -32.06
CA SER A 56 24.63 16.95 -32.46
C SER A 56 25.48 17.37 -31.26
N GLY A 57 26.79 17.10 -31.34
CA GLY A 57 27.74 17.40 -30.27
C GLY A 57 27.71 16.41 -29.11
N TRP A 58 28.30 16.82 -27.99
CA TRP A 58 28.44 16.00 -26.78
C TRP A 58 27.31 16.26 -25.80
N TYR A 59 26.92 15.25 -25.05
CA TYR A 59 25.82 15.30 -24.09
C TYR A 59 26.27 14.77 -22.72
N ARG A 60 25.82 15.44 -21.66
CA ARG A 60 25.91 14.97 -20.27
C ARG A 60 24.52 14.56 -19.79
N LEU A 61 24.42 13.37 -19.20
CA LEU A 61 23.17 12.81 -18.71
C LEU A 61 22.92 13.20 -17.25
N TYR A 62 21.67 13.53 -16.98
CA TYR A 62 21.10 13.67 -15.65
C TYR A 62 19.75 12.96 -15.60
N LEU A 63 19.33 12.59 -14.40
CA LEU A 63 17.98 12.11 -14.12
C LEU A 63 17.43 12.85 -12.92
N ASN A 64 16.41 13.67 -13.13
CA ASN A 64 15.81 14.53 -12.10
C ASN A 64 16.87 15.41 -11.40
N GLY A 65 17.82 15.95 -12.16
CA GLY A 65 18.92 16.77 -11.66
C GLY A 65 20.07 16.01 -11.00
N GLU A 66 19.99 14.68 -10.84
CA GLU A 66 21.11 13.86 -10.36
C GLU A 66 22.04 13.46 -11.51
N SER A 67 23.35 13.44 -11.26
CA SER A 67 24.33 13.00 -12.25
C SER A 67 24.06 11.55 -12.66
N ALA A 68 23.93 11.31 -13.97
CA ALA A 68 23.60 10.00 -14.51
C ALA A 68 24.64 9.53 -15.52
N GLN A 69 24.64 8.23 -15.77
CA GLN A 69 25.42 7.60 -16.83
C GLN A 69 24.53 6.68 -17.65
N MET A 70 24.90 6.45 -18.91
CA MET A 70 24.24 5.46 -19.74
C MET A 70 24.38 4.07 -19.10
N SER A 71 23.35 3.23 -19.14
CA SER A 71 23.45 1.90 -18.56
C SER A 71 24.54 1.08 -19.25
N GLU A 72 25.42 0.43 -18.48
CA GLU A 72 26.31 -0.64 -18.97
C GLU A 72 25.65 -2.03 -18.90
N TRP A 73 24.51 -2.10 -18.22
CA TRP A 73 23.85 -3.36 -17.86
C TRP A 73 22.63 -3.59 -18.73
N CYS A 74 22.39 -4.86 -19.03
CA CYS A 74 21.16 -5.29 -19.66
C CYS A 74 20.11 -5.58 -18.59
N VAL A 75 18.97 -4.90 -18.64
CA VAL A 75 17.82 -5.18 -17.77
C VAL A 75 16.69 -5.78 -18.59
N SER A 76 16.17 -6.92 -18.15
CA SER A 76 15.05 -7.62 -18.79
C SER A 76 13.76 -6.82 -18.62
N TYR A 77 12.92 -6.78 -19.65
CA TYR A 77 11.62 -6.07 -19.67
C TYR A 77 11.66 -4.55 -19.39
N VAL A 78 12.82 -3.90 -19.54
CA VAL A 78 12.95 -2.45 -19.40
C VAL A 78 12.94 -1.78 -20.77
N GLY A 79 12.01 -0.83 -20.91
CA GLY A 79 12.02 0.21 -21.93
C GLY A 79 12.09 1.57 -21.23
N CYS A 80 13.17 2.31 -21.44
CA CYS A 80 13.37 3.64 -20.86
C CYS A 80 12.74 4.71 -21.76
N GLY A 81 11.42 4.85 -21.68
CA GLY A 81 10.64 5.78 -22.51
C GLY A 81 10.20 5.19 -23.86
N GLY A 82 10.99 4.28 -24.43
CA GLY A 82 10.67 3.54 -25.66
C GLY A 82 10.46 2.04 -25.46
N TYR A 83 10.17 1.31 -26.54
CA TYR A 83 9.99 -0.15 -26.50
C TYR A 83 11.32 -0.91 -26.44
N THR A 84 12.41 -0.32 -26.94
CA THR A 84 13.75 -0.90 -26.91
C THR A 84 14.67 -0.03 -26.06
N GLY A 85 15.06 -0.52 -24.88
CA GLY A 85 16.08 0.13 -24.07
C GLY A 85 17.49 -0.16 -24.58
N LEU A 86 18.27 0.89 -24.85
CA LEU A 86 19.65 0.80 -25.30
C LEU A 86 20.63 0.99 -24.15
N TYR A 87 21.70 0.18 -24.16
CA TYR A 87 22.77 0.16 -23.15
C TYR A 87 24.14 -0.05 -23.82
N LEU A 88 25.22 0.26 -23.11
CA LEU A 88 26.59 0.09 -23.59
C LEU A 88 26.99 -1.39 -23.62
N GLY A 89 27.63 -1.83 -24.70
CA GLY A 89 28.17 -3.19 -24.84
C GLY A 89 29.46 -3.46 -24.04
N GLY A 90 29.78 -2.62 -23.05
CA GLY A 90 30.98 -2.73 -22.22
C GLY A 90 31.05 -1.62 -21.17
N SER A 91 32.09 -1.65 -20.33
CA SER A 91 32.29 -0.65 -19.27
C SER A 91 32.57 0.74 -19.84
N HIS A 92 32.31 1.79 -19.06
CA HIS A 92 32.76 3.14 -19.35
C HIS A 92 34.29 3.20 -19.37
N PRO A 93 34.89 4.15 -20.11
CA PRO A 93 36.32 4.42 -20.07
C PRO A 93 36.76 4.97 -18.71
N THR A 94 38.04 4.82 -18.40
CA THR A 94 38.72 5.55 -17.33
C THR A 94 39.16 6.94 -17.83
N PRO A 95 39.46 7.91 -16.94
CA PRO A 95 39.99 9.22 -17.35
C PRO A 95 41.23 9.14 -18.24
N GLU A 96 42.05 8.09 -18.10
CA GLU A 96 43.27 7.85 -18.87
C GLU A 96 42.99 7.36 -20.30
N ASP A 97 41.83 6.73 -20.55
CA ASP A 97 41.48 6.15 -21.85
C ASP A 97 41.10 7.21 -22.89
N GLY A 98 40.80 8.44 -22.47
CA GLY A 98 40.38 9.52 -23.36
C GLY A 98 39.01 9.27 -24.00
N VAL A 99 38.88 9.57 -25.30
CA VAL A 99 37.63 9.32 -26.06
C VAL A 99 37.64 7.90 -26.60
N VAL A 100 36.65 7.10 -26.21
CA VAL A 100 36.52 5.69 -26.59
C VAL A 100 35.21 5.45 -27.33
N THR A 101 35.27 4.67 -28.42
CA THR A 101 34.08 4.18 -29.11
C THR A 101 33.52 2.95 -28.40
N ARG A 102 32.23 2.98 -28.07
CA ARG A 102 31.53 1.85 -27.44
C ARG A 102 30.37 1.37 -28.32
N GLU A 103 30.24 0.05 -28.42
CA GLU A 103 29.06 -0.56 -29.04
C GLU A 103 27.82 -0.27 -28.21
N VAL A 104 26.68 -0.12 -28.89
CA VAL A 104 25.38 0.09 -28.25
C VAL A 104 24.46 -1.05 -28.63
N LEU A 105 23.93 -1.71 -27.62
CA LEU A 105 23.08 -2.89 -27.74
C LEU A 105 21.68 -2.58 -27.22
N GLY A 106 20.69 -3.31 -27.71
CA GLY A 106 19.30 -3.19 -27.31
C GLY A 106 18.69 -4.53 -26.91
N THR A 107 17.67 -4.47 -26.06
CA THR A 107 16.89 -5.63 -25.60
C THR A 107 15.68 -5.87 -26.50
N TYR A 108 15.28 -7.14 -26.66
CA TYR A 108 14.01 -7.49 -27.33
C TYR A 108 12.97 -7.95 -26.31
N VAL A 109 11.78 -7.34 -26.39
CA VAL A 109 10.60 -7.76 -25.62
C VAL A 109 9.65 -8.50 -26.57
N GLY A 110 9.74 -9.84 -26.60
CA GLY A 110 8.89 -10.71 -27.40
C GLY A 110 7.73 -11.32 -26.61
N TRP A 111 6.64 -11.67 -27.30
CA TRP A 111 5.57 -12.51 -26.74
C TRP A 111 6.10 -13.93 -26.54
N GLY A 112 6.32 -14.35 -25.28
CA GLY A 112 6.78 -15.69 -24.94
C GLY A 112 8.03 -15.79 -24.04
N TYR A 113 8.25 -14.82 -23.15
CA TYR A 113 9.19 -14.90 -22.01
C TYR A 113 10.66 -15.29 -22.31
N SER A 114 11.12 -15.19 -23.56
CA SER A 114 12.53 -15.40 -23.92
C SER A 114 13.20 -14.06 -24.23
N ASN A 115 13.84 -13.48 -23.21
CA ASN A 115 14.53 -12.21 -23.32
C ASN A 115 15.93 -12.42 -23.88
N ARG A 116 16.36 -11.52 -24.78
CA ARG A 116 17.70 -11.58 -25.36
C ARG A 116 18.35 -10.20 -25.25
N CYS A 117 19.24 -10.05 -24.27
CA CYS A 117 20.23 -8.99 -24.27
C CYS A 117 21.03 -9.05 -25.58
N GLY A 118 21.26 -7.91 -26.24
CA GLY A 118 21.91 -7.86 -27.54
C GLY A 118 21.07 -8.39 -28.69
N ALA A 119 19.74 -8.40 -28.57
CA ALA A 119 18.85 -8.75 -29.68
C ALA A 119 18.90 -7.72 -30.81
N TYR A 120 19.18 -6.46 -30.46
CA TYR A 120 19.35 -5.36 -31.40
C TYR A 120 20.74 -4.76 -31.27
N ASN A 121 21.33 -4.41 -32.42
CA ASN A 121 22.55 -3.61 -32.48
C ASN A 121 22.18 -2.21 -32.97
N SER A 122 22.61 -1.20 -32.22
CA SER A 122 22.49 0.20 -32.59
C SER A 122 23.82 0.73 -33.12
N THR A 123 23.83 1.99 -33.53
CA THR A 123 25.05 2.70 -33.91
C THR A 123 25.94 2.90 -32.68
N SER A 124 27.22 2.56 -32.79
CA SER A 124 28.21 2.84 -31.74
C SER A 124 28.33 4.33 -31.46
N ILE A 125 28.66 4.68 -30.22
CA ILE A 125 28.80 6.08 -29.78
C ILE A 125 30.20 6.34 -29.23
N GLN A 126 30.62 7.61 -29.18
CA GLN A 126 31.83 8.00 -28.46
C GLN A 126 31.49 8.33 -27.02
N VAL A 127 32.37 7.92 -26.09
CA VAL A 127 32.24 8.14 -24.66
C VAL A 127 33.56 8.66 -24.13
N LYS A 128 33.54 9.67 -23.26
CA LYS A 128 34.71 10.19 -22.56
C LYS A 128 34.43 10.30 -21.07
N ALA A 129 35.38 9.84 -20.25
CA ALA A 129 35.38 10.08 -18.81
C ALA A 129 35.98 11.47 -18.49
N CYS A 130 35.33 12.20 -17.59
CA CYS A 130 35.70 13.57 -17.26
C CYS A 130 36.10 13.72 -15.79
N PRO A 131 36.96 14.71 -15.46
CA PRO A 131 37.31 15.02 -14.07
C PRO A 131 36.07 15.35 -13.24
N GLY A 132 35.89 14.69 -12.09
CA GLY A 132 34.71 14.84 -11.24
C GLY A 132 33.67 13.72 -11.39
N ASP A 133 34.11 12.53 -11.81
CA ASP A 133 33.35 11.28 -11.83
C ASP A 133 32.05 11.33 -12.66
N TYR A 134 32.13 11.89 -13.87
CA TYR A 134 31.03 11.87 -14.83
C TYR A 134 31.51 11.56 -16.25
N TYR A 135 30.56 11.22 -17.12
CA TYR A 135 30.81 10.87 -18.51
C TYR A 135 30.06 11.82 -19.45
N VAL A 136 30.63 12.02 -20.63
CA VAL A 136 30.00 12.71 -21.76
C VAL A 136 29.92 11.77 -22.95
N TYR A 137 28.84 11.89 -23.72
CA TYR A 137 28.48 10.98 -24.79
C TYR A 137 28.24 11.76 -26.08
N GLU A 138 28.82 11.31 -27.18
CA GLU A 138 28.46 11.77 -28.52
C GLU A 138 27.41 10.81 -29.08
N PHE A 139 26.14 11.07 -28.74
CA PHE A 139 25.02 10.25 -29.21
C PHE A 139 24.81 10.40 -30.71
N THR A 140 24.32 9.33 -31.32
CA THR A 140 23.96 9.31 -32.75
C THR A 140 22.55 8.76 -32.91
N LYS A 141 21.98 8.87 -34.10
CA LYS A 141 20.66 8.28 -34.35
C LYS A 141 20.71 6.75 -34.22
N PRO A 142 19.86 6.16 -33.36
CA PRO A 142 19.78 4.71 -33.25
C PRO A 142 19.32 4.03 -34.55
N ASN A 143 19.58 2.72 -34.65
CA ASN A 143 19.14 1.93 -35.79
C ASN A 143 17.61 1.74 -35.78
N LYS A 144 16.94 2.08 -36.89
CA LYS A 144 15.49 1.94 -37.08
C LYS A 144 15.00 0.48 -37.11
N SER A 145 15.90 -0.50 -37.14
CA SER A 145 15.55 -1.92 -37.02
C SER A 145 15.00 -2.29 -35.63
N ALA A 146 15.34 -1.52 -34.60
CA ALA A 146 14.78 -1.65 -33.27
C ALA A 146 13.45 -0.86 -33.16
N PRO A 147 12.40 -1.42 -32.55
CA PRO A 147 11.15 -0.69 -32.31
C PRO A 147 11.33 0.33 -31.18
N GLY A 148 11.10 1.63 -31.46
CA GLY A 148 11.18 2.72 -30.50
C GLY A 148 12.42 2.69 -29.59
N PRO A 149 13.65 2.76 -30.13
CA PRO A 149 14.87 2.67 -29.35
C PRO A 149 15.16 3.95 -28.57
N THR A 150 15.64 3.78 -27.35
CA THR A 150 15.93 4.88 -26.41
C THR A 150 17.21 4.62 -25.64
N TYR A 151 18.09 5.61 -25.54
CA TYR A 151 19.31 5.55 -24.72
C TYR A 151 18.96 5.60 -23.24
N CYS A 152 19.17 4.49 -22.54
CA CYS A 152 18.83 4.37 -21.14
C CYS A 152 19.95 4.81 -20.23
N ALA A 153 19.57 5.46 -19.14
CA ALA A 153 20.49 5.98 -18.13
C ALA A 153 20.12 5.46 -16.75
N VAL A 154 21.07 5.59 -15.83
CA VAL A 154 20.88 5.35 -14.41
C VAL A 154 21.64 6.42 -13.62
N ALA A 155 20.99 6.95 -12.60
CA ALA A 155 21.58 7.89 -11.67
C ALA A 155 21.90 7.17 -10.36
N PHE A 156 23.06 7.47 -9.81
CA PHE A 156 23.48 6.97 -8.51
C PHE A 156 23.62 8.16 -7.58
N SER A 157 22.71 8.28 -6.62
CA SER A 157 22.75 9.34 -5.63
C SER A 157 24.07 9.29 -4.87
N SER A 158 24.68 10.46 -4.66
CA SER A 158 25.90 10.60 -3.89
C SER A 158 25.65 10.17 -2.44
N ILE A 159 26.53 9.32 -1.93
CA ILE A 159 26.37 8.72 -0.61
C ILE A 159 26.86 9.72 0.44
N SER A 160 25.99 10.15 1.36
CA SER A 160 26.33 11.10 2.42
C SER A 160 26.99 10.45 3.65
N SER A 161 26.81 9.13 3.85
CA SER A 161 27.29 8.39 5.01
C SER A 161 27.77 6.99 4.62
N ASP A 162 28.82 6.48 5.25
CA ASP A 162 29.36 5.15 4.93
C ASP A 162 28.33 4.05 5.23
N PRO A 163 27.86 3.28 4.21
CA PRO A 163 26.81 2.29 4.39
C PRO A 163 27.25 1.09 5.24
N CYS A 164 28.55 0.94 5.52
CA CYS A 164 29.04 -0.07 6.46
C CYS A 164 28.60 0.19 7.91
N TYR A 165 28.19 1.42 8.24
CA TYR A 165 27.73 1.80 9.58
C TYR A 165 26.29 2.33 9.60
N ASN A 166 25.65 2.43 8.43
CA ASN A 166 24.29 2.93 8.27
C ASN A 166 23.52 2.00 7.32
N TYR A 167 22.98 0.93 7.87
CA TYR A 167 22.22 -0.09 7.15
C TYR A 167 21.07 -0.63 8.01
N GLU A 168 20.05 -1.17 7.36
CA GLU A 168 18.99 -1.96 8.00
C GLU A 168 19.40 -3.45 8.05
N SER A 169 19.11 -4.11 9.18
CA SER A 169 19.40 -5.53 9.35
C SER A 169 18.23 -6.37 8.84
N LEU A 170 18.48 -7.22 7.83
CA LEU A 170 17.50 -8.15 7.28
C LEU A 170 17.82 -9.58 7.70
N ASP A 171 17.29 -9.99 8.85
CA ASP A 171 17.35 -11.37 9.31
C ASP A 171 16.11 -12.14 8.85
N ARG A 172 16.19 -12.66 7.63
CA ARG A 172 15.06 -13.30 6.93
C ARG A 172 15.48 -14.67 6.40
N PRO A 173 15.56 -15.70 7.27
CA PRO A 173 15.97 -17.05 6.89
C PRO A 173 15.20 -17.65 5.71
N TRP A 174 13.92 -17.29 5.55
CA TRP A 174 13.06 -17.73 4.45
C TRP A 174 13.52 -17.26 3.04
N ARG A 175 14.55 -16.41 2.95
CA ARG A 175 15.22 -16.00 1.69
C ARG A 175 16.35 -16.95 1.26
N ALA A 176 16.65 -17.95 2.07
CA ALA A 176 17.77 -18.84 1.83
C ALA A 176 17.56 -19.72 0.59
N ASN A 177 18.64 -20.00 -0.12
CA ASN A 177 18.65 -20.81 -1.35
C ASN A 177 18.30 -22.29 -1.15
N ASN A 178 18.05 -22.74 0.08
CA ASN A 178 17.51 -24.06 0.40
C ASN A 178 16.02 -24.04 0.79
N GLU A 179 15.38 -22.87 0.80
CA GLU A 179 13.95 -22.69 1.09
C GLU A 179 13.13 -22.64 -0.21
N SER A 180 11.90 -23.14 -0.19
CA SER A 180 11.01 -23.16 -1.38
C SER A 180 9.54 -23.39 -0.99
N GLY A 181 8.59 -22.88 -1.79
CA GLY A 181 7.17 -23.18 -1.65
C GLY A 181 6.25 -21.99 -1.33
N ASP A 182 6.81 -20.86 -0.87
CA ASP A 182 5.99 -19.81 -0.24
C ASP A 182 5.71 -18.57 -1.10
N ASN A 183 6.22 -18.49 -2.33
CA ASN A 183 5.92 -17.39 -3.28
C ASN A 183 6.00 -15.98 -2.64
N VAL A 184 7.04 -15.73 -1.82
CA VAL A 184 7.28 -14.51 -1.05
C VAL A 184 8.05 -13.51 -1.91
N CYS A 185 7.31 -12.73 -2.70
CA CYS A 185 7.87 -11.86 -3.71
C CYS A 185 8.43 -10.55 -3.14
N ASP A 186 9.66 -10.18 -3.54
CA ASP A 186 10.29 -8.91 -3.14
C ASP A 186 9.64 -7.68 -3.73
N GLU A 187 8.89 -7.83 -4.83
CA GLU A 187 8.07 -6.78 -5.43
C GLU A 187 7.05 -6.20 -4.43
N ARG A 188 6.67 -6.98 -3.41
CA ARG A 188 5.67 -6.60 -2.41
C ARG A 188 6.25 -5.83 -1.22
N PHE A 189 7.57 -5.75 -1.08
CA PHE A 189 8.23 -5.03 0.01
C PHE A 189 8.75 -3.67 -0.46
N SER A 190 8.85 -2.71 0.47
CA SER A 190 9.54 -1.45 0.20
C SER A 190 11.04 -1.61 0.36
N TRP A 191 11.79 -1.05 -0.59
CA TRP A 191 13.24 -1.09 -0.63
C TRP A 191 13.80 0.33 -0.63
N ASN A 192 14.41 0.74 0.48
CA ASN A 192 15.00 2.06 0.67
C ASN A 192 16.28 1.96 1.51
N GLY A 193 17.41 2.31 0.90
CA GLY A 193 18.70 2.37 1.59
C GLY A 193 19.48 1.06 1.53
N TRP A 194 20.41 0.92 2.49
CA TRP A 194 21.39 -0.16 2.52
C TRP A 194 20.97 -1.24 3.52
N TYR A 195 21.20 -2.50 3.14
CA TYR A 195 20.79 -3.66 3.90
C TYR A 195 21.98 -4.57 4.20
N ARG A 196 22.01 -5.14 5.40
CA ARG A 196 22.90 -6.25 5.77
C ARG A 196 22.06 -7.50 5.97
N LEU A 197 22.45 -8.58 5.31
CA LEU A 197 21.71 -9.83 5.30
C LEU A 197 22.14 -10.73 6.47
N PHE A 198 21.18 -11.37 7.12
CA PHE A 198 21.39 -12.32 8.21
C PHE A 198 20.56 -13.59 8.04
N TYR A 199 21.04 -14.67 8.66
CA TYR A 199 20.37 -15.96 8.79
C TYR A 199 20.44 -16.42 10.25
N TYR A 200 19.35 -16.20 11.02
CA TYR A 200 19.31 -16.42 12.47
C TYR A 200 20.44 -15.70 13.20
N GLY A 201 20.64 -14.42 12.90
CA GLY A 201 21.68 -13.57 13.45
C GLY A 201 23.10 -13.84 12.90
N MET A 202 23.29 -14.87 12.09
CA MET A 202 24.59 -15.16 11.45
C MET A 202 24.75 -14.35 10.17
N ASN A 203 26.00 -13.94 9.89
CA ASN A 203 26.33 -13.29 8.63
C ASN A 203 26.06 -14.25 7.46
N ILE A 204 25.36 -13.73 6.46
CA ILE A 204 25.12 -14.42 5.19
C ILE A 204 25.27 -13.42 4.06
N GLN A 205 25.52 -13.91 2.85
CA GLN A 205 25.68 -13.10 1.66
C GLN A 205 24.79 -13.60 0.53
N MET A 206 24.58 -12.76 -0.49
CA MET A 206 23.94 -13.20 -1.72
C MET A 206 24.78 -14.28 -2.42
N PRO A 207 24.18 -15.23 -3.15
CA PRO A 207 24.94 -16.16 -3.97
C PRO A 207 25.69 -15.43 -5.11
N GLU A 208 26.89 -15.90 -5.44
CA GLU A 208 27.66 -15.45 -6.63
C GLU A 208 27.47 -16.40 -7.83
N THR A 209 26.81 -17.53 -7.61
CA THR A 209 26.58 -18.58 -8.60
C THR A 209 25.10 -18.85 -8.79
N CYS A 210 24.79 -19.54 -9.87
CA CYS A 210 23.43 -19.92 -10.23
C CYS A 210 22.66 -20.54 -9.06
N VAL A 211 21.47 -20.02 -8.80
CA VAL A 211 20.53 -20.61 -7.86
C VAL A 211 19.50 -21.45 -8.62
N SER A 212 19.16 -22.61 -8.06
CA SER A 212 18.16 -23.51 -8.63
C SER A 212 16.79 -22.85 -8.71
N TRP A 213 16.03 -23.21 -9.74
CA TRP A 213 14.64 -22.74 -9.91
C TRP A 213 13.79 -23.04 -8.68
N TYR A 214 12.88 -22.11 -8.35
CA TYR A 214 11.93 -22.21 -7.23
C TYR A 214 12.57 -22.24 -5.83
N SER A 215 13.80 -21.74 -5.69
CA SER A 215 14.46 -21.56 -4.40
C SER A 215 14.20 -20.16 -3.83
N CYS A 216 14.56 -19.93 -2.57
CA CYS A 216 14.41 -18.65 -1.86
C CYS A 216 12.94 -18.20 -1.75
N ASN A 217 12.01 -19.15 -1.78
CA ASN A 217 10.57 -18.92 -1.75
C ASN A 217 10.03 -18.03 -2.89
N VAL A 218 10.71 -17.92 -4.03
CA VAL A 218 10.27 -17.09 -5.16
C VAL A 218 10.22 -17.87 -6.46
N ASN A 219 9.47 -17.36 -7.45
CA ASN A 219 9.46 -17.94 -8.79
C ASN A 219 10.71 -17.55 -9.58
N ILE A 220 11.21 -16.32 -9.36
CA ILE A 220 12.43 -15.80 -9.98
C ILE A 220 13.45 -15.48 -8.88
N ASN A 221 14.29 -16.44 -8.58
CA ASN A 221 15.39 -16.31 -7.63
C ASN A 221 16.50 -15.40 -8.18
N LEU A 222 16.98 -14.44 -7.40
CA LEU A 222 17.97 -13.42 -7.81
C LEU A 222 19.31 -13.58 -7.08
N TRP A 223 20.42 -13.46 -7.80
CA TRP A 223 21.79 -13.57 -7.28
C TRP A 223 22.76 -12.62 -8.00
N LEU A 224 23.97 -12.44 -7.44
CA LEU A 224 24.99 -11.56 -8.03
C LEU A 224 25.58 -12.19 -9.30
N ASN A 225 25.69 -11.41 -10.38
CA ASN A 225 26.46 -11.80 -11.54
C ASN A 225 27.95 -11.45 -11.36
N GLY A 226 28.71 -12.35 -10.74
CA GLY A 226 30.13 -12.20 -10.45
C GLY A 226 30.44 -12.14 -8.96
N SER A 227 31.73 -11.99 -8.65
CA SER A 227 32.20 -12.02 -7.26
C SER A 227 31.81 -10.76 -6.48
N HIS A 228 31.69 -10.87 -5.16
CA HIS A 228 31.57 -9.70 -4.30
C HIS A 228 32.83 -8.80 -4.40
N PRO A 229 32.71 -7.49 -4.11
CA PRO A 229 33.86 -6.58 -4.03
C PRO A 229 34.84 -6.94 -2.91
N GLN A 230 36.06 -6.43 -3.01
CA GLN A 230 37.02 -6.30 -1.91
C GLN A 230 36.83 -4.96 -1.18
N ILE A 231 37.40 -4.83 0.02
CA ILE A 231 37.30 -3.59 0.81
C ILE A 231 37.84 -2.37 0.05
N GLU A 232 38.91 -2.57 -0.73
CA GLU A 232 39.54 -1.51 -1.53
C GLU A 232 38.71 -1.05 -2.72
N ASP A 233 37.76 -1.86 -3.20
CA ASP A 233 36.88 -1.52 -4.32
C ASP A 233 35.83 -0.46 -3.94
N GLY A 234 35.60 -0.26 -2.63
CA GLY A 234 34.57 0.64 -2.14
C GLY A 234 33.16 0.19 -2.53
N VAL A 235 32.34 1.12 -3.02
CA VAL A 235 30.98 0.83 -3.49
C VAL A 235 31.02 0.46 -4.96
N VAL A 236 30.64 -0.78 -5.28
CA VAL A 236 30.59 -1.27 -6.66
C VAL A 236 29.15 -1.53 -7.08
N ILE A 237 28.89 -1.40 -8.38
CA ILE A 237 27.60 -1.79 -8.97
C ILE A 237 27.73 -3.21 -9.50
N ARG A 238 26.74 -4.06 -9.19
CA ARG A 238 26.70 -5.46 -9.65
C ARG A 238 25.42 -5.72 -10.43
N GLU A 239 25.58 -6.37 -11.58
CA GLU A 239 24.47 -6.91 -12.34
C GLU A 239 23.85 -8.08 -11.56
N ILE A 240 22.53 -8.22 -11.64
CA ILE A 240 21.78 -9.27 -10.94
C ILE A 240 21.18 -10.21 -11.96
N CYS A 241 21.51 -11.50 -11.80
CA CYS A 241 20.95 -12.58 -12.59
C CYS A 241 19.74 -13.19 -11.87
N GLY A 242 18.81 -13.71 -12.65
CA GLY A 242 17.71 -14.56 -12.20
C GLY A 242 17.54 -15.80 -13.07
N ASN A 243 16.82 -16.79 -12.53
CA ASN A 243 16.49 -18.03 -13.22
C ASN A 243 15.01 -18.04 -13.55
N TYR A 244 14.67 -18.19 -14.82
CA TYR A 244 13.32 -18.44 -15.29
C TYR A 244 13.22 -19.78 -16.03
N TRP A 245 12.94 -20.82 -15.25
CA TRP A 245 12.66 -22.24 -15.51
C TRP A 245 13.88 -23.13 -15.35
N SER A 246 14.85 -22.99 -16.25
CA SER A 246 16.05 -23.85 -16.26
C SER A 246 17.30 -23.18 -16.82
N GLY A 247 17.20 -21.93 -17.28
CA GLY A 247 18.35 -21.16 -17.74
C GLY A 247 19.06 -20.52 -16.55
N CYS A 248 20.39 -20.53 -16.59
CA CYS A 248 21.17 -19.73 -15.66
C CYS A 248 21.34 -18.31 -16.21
N CYS A 249 20.87 -17.31 -15.47
CA CYS A 249 20.93 -15.89 -15.87
C CYS A 249 20.20 -15.60 -17.19
N ASP A 250 19.07 -16.26 -17.42
CA ASP A 250 18.15 -15.96 -18.52
C ASP A 250 17.25 -14.74 -18.22
N TYR A 251 17.10 -14.42 -16.94
CA TYR A 251 16.50 -13.18 -16.46
C TYR A 251 17.58 -12.26 -15.87
N LYS A 252 17.45 -10.95 -16.09
CA LYS A 252 18.31 -9.92 -15.50
C LYS A 252 17.46 -8.78 -14.97
N THR A 253 17.64 -8.42 -13.70
CA THR A 253 16.93 -7.28 -13.08
C THR A 253 17.84 -6.06 -13.01
N LYS A 254 17.34 -4.98 -12.40
CA LYS A 254 18.10 -3.75 -12.15
C LYS A 254 19.38 -4.10 -11.37
N PRO A 255 20.52 -3.50 -11.73
CA PRO A 255 21.75 -3.69 -10.97
C PRO A 255 21.60 -3.07 -9.57
N ILE A 256 22.36 -3.58 -8.62
CA ILE A 256 22.39 -3.10 -7.23
C ILE A 256 23.77 -2.56 -6.87
N ARG A 257 23.86 -1.75 -5.82
CA ARG A 257 25.16 -1.38 -5.23
C ARG A 257 25.54 -2.33 -4.11
N VAL A 258 26.81 -2.71 -4.05
CA VAL A 258 27.36 -3.62 -3.04
C VAL A 258 28.65 -3.02 -2.49
N LYS A 259 28.87 -3.08 -1.19
CA LYS A 259 30.12 -2.66 -0.55
C LYS A 259 30.61 -3.75 0.41
N ALA A 260 31.91 -4.03 0.35
CA ALA A 260 32.60 -4.86 1.33
C ALA A 260 32.97 -4.02 2.56
N CYS A 261 32.67 -4.53 3.74
CA CYS A 261 32.86 -3.79 4.99
C CYS A 261 33.94 -4.42 5.89
N PRO A 262 34.60 -3.60 6.74
CA PRO A 262 35.47 -4.11 7.79
C PRO A 262 34.71 -5.09 8.69
N GLY A 263 35.28 -6.26 8.96
CA GLY A 263 34.60 -7.32 9.73
C GLY A 263 33.97 -8.44 8.87
N ASN A 264 34.33 -8.52 7.60
CA ASN A 264 33.98 -9.62 6.69
C ASN A 264 32.47 -9.79 6.50
N TYR A 265 31.80 -8.70 6.15
CA TYR A 265 30.40 -8.70 5.73
C TYR A 265 30.20 -7.72 4.57
N TYR A 266 29.07 -7.89 3.89
CA TYR A 266 28.65 -7.07 2.78
C TYR A 266 27.38 -6.30 3.13
N VAL A 267 27.27 -5.10 2.56
CA VAL A 267 26.02 -4.32 2.57
C VAL A 267 25.56 -4.13 1.12
N TYR A 268 24.24 -4.15 0.93
CA TYR A 268 23.59 -4.15 -0.37
C TYR A 268 22.57 -3.04 -0.42
N GLU A 269 22.63 -2.18 -1.42
CA GLU A 269 21.52 -1.30 -1.76
C GLU A 269 20.60 -2.05 -2.72
N LEU A 270 19.68 -2.82 -2.13
CA LEU A 270 18.69 -3.60 -2.86
C LEU A 270 17.59 -2.67 -3.40
N VAL A 271 17.10 -2.98 -4.59
CA VAL A 271 16.03 -2.22 -5.25
C VAL A 271 14.83 -3.12 -5.53
N ASN A 272 13.63 -2.55 -5.57
CA ASN A 272 12.42 -3.33 -5.87
C ASN A 272 12.55 -4.02 -7.26
N PRO A 273 12.45 -5.36 -7.32
CA PRO A 273 12.56 -6.09 -8.57
C PRO A 273 11.23 -6.03 -9.35
N LEU A 274 11.30 -5.75 -10.65
CA LEU A 274 10.16 -5.25 -11.43
C LEU A 274 9.09 -6.27 -11.82
N PHE A 275 9.45 -7.55 -11.91
CA PHE A 275 8.61 -8.50 -12.66
C PHE A 275 8.62 -9.89 -12.03
N GLY A 276 7.43 -10.50 -12.03
CA GLY A 276 7.18 -11.93 -11.81
C GLY A 276 7.80 -12.45 -10.53
N CYS A 277 7.08 -12.38 -9.40
CA CYS A 277 7.48 -12.89 -8.08
C CYS A 277 8.97 -13.22 -7.93
N SER A 278 9.78 -12.16 -7.93
CA SER A 278 11.23 -12.24 -7.87
C SER A 278 11.73 -11.95 -6.46
N GLY A 279 12.90 -12.45 -6.09
CA GLY A 279 13.49 -12.11 -4.79
C GLY A 279 14.97 -12.42 -4.64
N TYR A 280 15.64 -11.58 -3.85
CA TYR A 280 17.07 -11.67 -3.55
C TYR A 280 17.34 -12.84 -2.60
N CYS A 281 18.07 -13.82 -3.12
CA CYS A 281 18.46 -15.01 -2.39
C CYS A 281 19.60 -14.74 -1.40
N THR A 282 19.67 -15.56 -0.36
CA THR A 282 20.84 -15.69 0.50
C THR A 282 21.44 -17.10 0.40
N ASP A 283 22.77 -17.21 0.48
CA ASP A 283 23.46 -18.48 0.27
C ASP A 283 23.82 -19.18 1.59
N VAL A 284 23.13 -20.26 1.93
CA VAL A 284 23.39 -20.98 3.19
C VAL A 284 24.77 -21.63 3.24
N SER A 285 25.41 -21.87 2.09
CA SER A 285 26.77 -22.43 2.05
C SER A 285 27.83 -21.46 2.56
N THR A 286 27.51 -20.16 2.60
CA THR A 286 28.41 -19.10 3.06
C THR A 286 28.36 -18.89 4.57
N ILE A 287 27.40 -19.53 5.25
CA ILE A 287 27.31 -19.53 6.70
C ILE A 287 28.55 -20.26 7.20
N SER A 288 29.53 -19.48 7.64
CA SER A 288 30.63 -20.01 8.41
C SER A 288 30.02 -20.57 9.69
N GLN A 289 30.19 -21.86 9.96
CA GLN A 289 29.73 -22.49 11.19
C GLN A 289 30.53 -21.89 12.36
N ALA A 290 30.16 -20.68 12.78
CA ALA A 290 30.51 -20.18 14.08
C ALA A 290 29.80 -21.11 15.06
N ALA A 291 30.60 -21.77 15.89
CA ALA A 291 30.15 -22.66 16.95
C ALA A 291 28.88 -22.11 17.58
N SER A 292 27.89 -22.99 17.78
CA SER A 292 26.67 -22.75 18.52
C SER A 292 26.89 -21.60 19.50
N THR A 293 26.39 -20.42 19.16
CA THR A 293 26.15 -19.42 20.18
C THR A 293 25.13 -20.08 21.06
N VAL A 294 25.63 -20.65 22.16
CA VAL A 294 24.89 -20.84 23.39
C VAL A 294 23.95 -19.65 23.43
N SER A 295 22.64 -19.91 23.32
CA SER A 295 21.63 -18.89 23.61
C SER A 295 22.15 -18.12 24.81
N PRO A 296 22.22 -16.79 24.80
CA PRO A 296 22.66 -16.09 25.99
C PRO A 296 21.83 -16.67 27.12
N ASP A 297 22.50 -17.29 28.10
CA ASP A 297 21.84 -17.69 29.33
C ASP A 297 21.15 -16.41 29.77
N ILE A 298 19.81 -16.45 29.70
CA ILE A 298 19.00 -15.45 30.34
C ILE A 298 19.43 -15.60 31.79
N VAL A 299 20.29 -14.68 32.23
CA VAL A 299 20.43 -14.38 33.63
C VAL A 299 18.99 -14.14 34.04
N THR A 300 18.44 -15.12 34.75
CA THR A 300 17.23 -14.97 35.52
C THR A 300 17.60 -13.95 36.58
N GLY A 301 17.65 -12.68 36.17
CA GLY A 301 17.43 -11.57 37.03
C GLY A 301 16.12 -11.93 37.68
N THR A 302 16.18 -12.19 38.98
CA THR A 302 15.03 -12.45 39.82
C THR A 302 14.05 -11.32 39.55
N SER A 303 13.08 -11.58 38.68
CA SER A 303 11.92 -10.74 38.54
C SER A 303 11.26 -10.82 39.90
N ILE A 304 11.32 -9.71 40.62
CA ILE A 304 10.44 -9.47 41.74
C ILE A 304 9.05 -9.78 41.17
N ILE A 305 8.42 -10.86 41.63
CA ILE A 305 7.03 -11.17 41.31
C ILE A 305 6.22 -10.07 42.01
N LEU A 306 6.17 -8.90 41.39
CA LEU A 306 5.11 -7.95 41.64
C LEU A 306 3.89 -8.64 41.06
N ASN A 307 3.08 -9.19 41.96
CA ASN A 307 1.83 -9.88 41.70
C ASN A 307 0.80 -8.84 41.24
N TYR A 308 1.06 -8.24 40.08
CA TYR A 308 0.25 -7.18 39.50
C TYR A 308 -0.65 -7.82 38.43
N ASP A 309 -1.95 -7.50 38.51
CA ASP A 309 -2.93 -8.04 37.58
C ASP A 309 -2.74 -7.42 36.19
N PRO A 310 -2.44 -8.18 35.13
CA PRO A 310 -2.26 -7.61 33.79
C PRO A 310 -3.53 -6.97 33.20
N CYS A 311 -4.69 -7.12 33.85
CA CYS A 311 -5.89 -6.36 33.52
C CYS A 311 -5.84 -4.89 34.00
N GLU A 312 -4.95 -4.56 34.95
CA GLU A 312 -4.85 -3.21 35.52
C GLU A 312 -3.70 -2.38 34.88
N SER A 313 -2.73 -3.05 34.24
CA SER A 313 -1.53 -2.45 33.62
C SER A 313 -1.11 -3.32 32.46
N TYR A 314 -1.15 -2.69 31.30
CA TYR A 314 -0.81 -3.26 30.03
C TYR A 314 -0.35 -2.13 29.10
N ASN A 315 0.41 -2.50 28.09
CA ASN A 315 0.75 -1.66 26.96
C ASN A 315 -0.43 -1.62 25.96
N VAL A 316 -0.60 -0.52 25.25
CA VAL A 316 -1.66 -0.36 24.25
C VAL A 316 -1.10 -0.54 22.86
N LEU A 317 -1.72 -1.42 22.06
CA LEU A 317 -1.49 -1.51 20.62
C LEU A 317 -2.74 -1.02 19.89
N ASN A 318 -2.64 0.11 19.21
CA ASN A 318 -3.72 0.70 18.44
C ASN A 318 -3.29 0.95 17.00
N ASN A 319 -3.09 -0.13 16.25
CA ASN A 319 -2.54 -0.09 14.91
C ASN A 319 -3.61 -0.55 13.90
N HIS A 320 -4.11 0.37 13.08
CA HIS A 320 -5.15 0.07 12.09
C HIS A 320 -4.75 -1.05 11.11
N TRP A 321 -3.45 -1.15 10.79
CA TRP A 321 -2.90 -2.15 9.88
C TRP A 321 -3.00 -3.59 10.42
N ARG A 322 -3.16 -3.78 11.73
CA ARG A 322 -3.41 -5.11 12.34
C ARG A 322 -4.83 -5.63 12.09
N SER A 323 -5.73 -4.81 11.54
CA SER A 323 -7.10 -5.21 11.24
C SER A 323 -7.15 -6.30 10.19
N THR A 324 -7.94 -7.35 10.43
CA THR A 324 -8.25 -8.38 9.42
C THR A 324 -9.09 -7.86 8.26
N LEU A 325 -9.63 -6.64 8.35
CA LEU A 325 -10.41 -5.99 7.28
C LEU A 325 -9.53 -5.29 6.23
N ASN A 326 -8.21 -5.36 6.35
CA ASN A 326 -7.28 -4.78 5.39
C ASN A 326 -7.01 -5.74 4.22
N TYR A 327 -7.97 -5.86 3.30
CA TYR A 327 -7.95 -6.80 2.16
C TYR A 327 -6.81 -6.60 1.13
N TRP A 328 -6.07 -5.48 1.20
CA TRP A 328 -5.25 -4.98 0.10
C TRP A 328 -3.90 -5.70 -0.09
N SER A 329 -3.42 -6.48 0.89
CA SER A 329 -2.07 -7.08 0.82
C SER A 329 -2.00 -8.35 -0.02
N THR A 330 -3.12 -8.97 -0.38
CA THR A 330 -3.13 -10.20 -1.18
C THR A 330 -2.75 -9.95 -2.66
N TYR A 331 -3.01 -8.75 -3.18
CA TYR A 331 -2.73 -8.35 -4.57
C TYR A 331 -2.03 -6.99 -4.72
N GLY A 332 -1.62 -6.36 -3.61
CA GLY A 332 -0.90 -5.09 -3.57
C GLY A 332 0.39 -5.18 -2.75
N TYR A 333 1.08 -4.05 -2.52
CA TYR A 333 2.25 -3.99 -1.65
C TYR A 333 1.89 -4.49 -0.24
N ILE A 334 2.73 -5.38 0.32
CA ILE A 334 2.68 -5.73 1.74
C ILE A 334 3.07 -4.46 2.50
N SER A 335 2.41 -4.18 3.62
CA SER A 335 2.58 -2.92 4.35
C SER A 335 3.90 -2.86 5.15
N ASP A 336 4.90 -3.67 4.81
CA ASP A 336 6.21 -3.82 5.47
C ASP A 336 6.16 -3.99 7.00
N HIS A 337 5.03 -4.42 7.57
CA HIS A 337 4.94 -4.65 9.01
C HIS A 337 5.40 -6.07 9.34
N ASP A 338 6.33 -6.16 10.28
CA ASP A 338 6.97 -7.40 10.69
C ASP A 338 7.16 -7.39 12.20
N ASP A 339 6.33 -8.16 12.93
CA ASP A 339 6.38 -8.25 14.38
C ASP A 339 7.63 -8.98 14.91
N THR A 340 8.48 -9.55 14.03
CA THR A 340 9.80 -10.08 14.43
C THR A 340 10.78 -8.97 14.83
N SER A 341 10.60 -7.77 14.27
CA SER A 341 11.44 -6.59 14.56
C SER A 341 11.09 -5.90 15.88
N ILE A 342 9.95 -6.25 16.48
CA ILE A 342 9.45 -5.64 17.72
C ILE A 342 10.05 -6.35 18.93
N GLU A 343 10.45 -5.57 19.93
CA GLU A 343 10.76 -6.08 21.28
C GLU A 343 9.47 -6.17 22.10
N TRP A 344 9.08 -7.40 22.41
CA TRP A 344 7.87 -7.69 23.17
C TRP A 344 8.20 -7.80 24.66
N ASP A 345 7.66 -6.87 25.46
CA ASP A 345 7.80 -6.88 26.92
C ASP A 345 6.47 -6.55 27.60
N GLY A 346 6.09 -7.40 28.57
CA GLY A 346 4.85 -7.26 29.32
C GLY A 346 3.58 -7.71 28.57
N TRP A 347 2.44 -7.19 29.03
CA TRP A 347 1.10 -7.51 28.53
C TRP A 347 0.55 -6.39 27.67
N TYR A 348 -0.25 -6.73 26.67
CA TYR A 348 -0.76 -5.80 25.68
C TYR A 348 -2.28 -5.89 25.54
N ARG A 349 -2.93 -4.74 25.32
CA ARG A 349 -4.34 -4.63 24.96
C ARG A 349 -4.46 -4.12 23.53
N LEU A 350 -5.28 -4.80 22.73
CA LEU A 350 -5.49 -4.51 21.32
C LEU A 350 -6.64 -3.51 21.12
N PHE A 351 -6.41 -2.57 20.20
CA PHE A 351 -7.38 -1.64 19.67
C PHE A 351 -7.20 -1.48 18.16
N ILE A 352 -8.28 -1.14 17.47
CA ILE A 352 -8.27 -0.73 16.06
C ILE A 352 -8.98 0.62 15.97
N ASN A 353 -8.25 1.67 15.56
CA ASN A 353 -8.76 3.05 15.49
C ASN A 353 -9.44 3.49 16.80
N GLY A 354 -8.86 3.12 17.94
CA GLY A 354 -9.40 3.44 19.28
C GLY A 354 -10.58 2.57 19.73
N SER A 355 -11.13 1.72 18.85
CA SER A 355 -12.16 0.74 19.21
C SER A 355 -11.53 -0.50 19.83
N SER A 356 -12.19 -1.08 20.83
CA SER A 356 -11.73 -2.31 21.48
C SER A 356 -11.60 -3.43 20.46
N ALA A 357 -10.49 -4.16 20.51
CA ALA A 357 -10.19 -5.23 19.57
C ALA A 357 -9.64 -6.47 20.30
N GLN A 358 -9.69 -7.60 19.63
CA GLN A 358 -9.18 -8.87 20.12
C GLN A 358 -8.50 -9.63 18.97
N MET A 359 -7.67 -10.61 19.29
CA MET A 359 -7.17 -11.50 18.25
C MET A 359 -8.33 -12.30 17.64
N PRO A 360 -8.33 -12.62 16.35
CA PRO A 360 -9.32 -13.52 15.78
C PRO A 360 -9.08 -14.96 16.27
N GLU A 361 -10.15 -15.65 16.67
CA GLU A 361 -10.17 -17.10 16.99
C GLU A 361 -10.40 -17.97 15.75
N TRP A 362 -10.30 -17.34 14.59
CA TRP A 362 -10.65 -17.91 13.31
C TRP A 362 -9.70 -17.39 12.25
N CYS A 363 -9.71 -18.05 11.12
CA CYS A 363 -9.04 -17.60 9.93
C CYS A 363 -9.93 -17.86 8.72
N MET A 364 -9.68 -17.10 7.65
CA MET A 364 -10.32 -17.27 6.36
C MET A 364 -9.28 -17.30 5.24
N SER A 365 -9.66 -17.76 4.04
CA SER A 365 -8.78 -17.75 2.88
C SER A 365 -8.29 -16.33 2.60
N TYR A 366 -7.00 -16.19 2.33
CA TYR A 366 -6.30 -14.94 2.06
C TYR A 366 -6.39 -13.90 3.19
N MET A 367 -6.60 -14.36 4.42
CA MET A 367 -6.55 -13.49 5.60
C MET A 367 -5.23 -12.71 5.64
N SER A 368 -5.38 -11.40 5.78
CA SER A 368 -4.30 -10.41 5.73
C SER A 368 -4.44 -9.42 6.89
N CYS A 369 -3.32 -9.10 7.54
CA CYS A 369 -3.22 -8.03 8.53
C CYS A 369 -1.78 -7.47 8.59
N GLY A 370 -1.50 -6.35 7.93
CA GLY A 370 -0.24 -5.58 8.06
C GLY A 370 1.04 -6.21 7.47
N GLY A 371 1.21 -7.53 7.56
CA GLY A 371 2.35 -8.29 7.05
C GLY A 371 1.96 -9.34 6.01
N PHE A 372 2.88 -10.26 5.74
CA PHE A 372 2.65 -11.38 4.83
C PHE A 372 1.89 -12.52 5.53
N SER A 373 2.42 -12.99 6.66
CA SER A 373 1.79 -14.06 7.45
C SER A 373 0.89 -13.47 8.54
N SER A 374 -0.41 -13.72 8.43
CA SER A 374 -1.40 -13.21 9.39
C SER A 374 -1.58 -14.20 10.54
N LEU A 375 -1.19 -13.79 11.75
CA LEU A 375 -1.22 -14.63 12.94
C LEU A 375 -2.55 -14.50 13.68
N TRP A 376 -3.13 -15.65 14.06
CA TRP A 376 -4.42 -15.77 14.73
C TRP A 376 -4.40 -16.82 15.85
N LEU A 377 -5.42 -16.78 16.72
CA LEU A 377 -5.49 -17.59 17.93
C LEU A 377 -6.03 -19.00 17.63
N GLY A 378 -5.25 -20.03 17.93
CA GLY A 378 -5.56 -21.44 17.66
C GLY A 378 -6.62 -22.10 18.57
N GLY A 379 -7.50 -21.31 19.19
CA GLY A 379 -8.57 -21.76 20.07
C GLY A 379 -9.36 -20.58 20.62
N SER A 380 -10.41 -20.87 21.40
CA SER A 380 -11.24 -19.81 22.00
C SER A 380 -10.46 -18.96 23.01
N HIS A 381 -10.85 -17.71 23.23
CA HIS A 381 -10.34 -16.94 24.35
C HIS A 381 -10.73 -17.60 25.69
N PRO A 382 -9.92 -17.43 26.75
CA PRO A 382 -10.28 -17.88 28.09
C PRO A 382 -11.51 -17.17 28.65
N ARG A 383 -12.18 -17.80 29.60
CA ARG A 383 -13.19 -17.15 30.46
C ARG A 383 -12.51 -16.44 31.63
N LEU A 384 -13.25 -15.58 32.33
CA LEU A 384 -12.74 -14.88 33.52
C LEU A 384 -12.23 -15.85 34.60
N GLU A 385 -12.88 -17.00 34.73
CA GLU A 385 -12.54 -18.06 35.69
C GLU A 385 -11.28 -18.86 35.32
N ASP A 386 -10.87 -18.85 34.04
CA ASP A 386 -9.71 -19.61 33.57
C ASP A 386 -8.38 -18.95 33.93
N GLY A 387 -8.39 -17.67 34.32
CA GLY A 387 -7.20 -16.89 34.60
C GLY A 387 -6.31 -16.72 33.37
N VAL A 388 -5.00 -16.94 33.51
CA VAL A 388 -4.04 -16.86 32.40
C VAL A 388 -4.01 -18.20 31.65
N ALA A 389 -4.44 -18.19 30.40
CA ALA A 389 -4.41 -19.34 29.50
C ALA A 389 -3.27 -19.25 28.49
N THR A 390 -2.68 -20.38 28.12
CA THR A 390 -1.73 -20.46 27.01
C THR A 390 -2.47 -20.87 25.75
N ARG A 391 -2.22 -20.19 24.63
CA ARG A 391 -2.90 -20.42 23.36
C ARG A 391 -1.89 -20.58 22.22
N GLU A 392 -2.11 -21.59 21.40
CA GLU A 392 -1.38 -21.81 20.16
C GLU A 392 -1.64 -20.66 19.19
N ILE A 393 -0.65 -20.32 18.38
CA ILE A 393 -0.75 -19.29 17.35
C ILE A 393 -0.45 -19.91 15.99
N TYR A 394 -1.36 -19.70 15.05
CA TYR A 394 -1.23 -20.14 13.66
C TYR A 394 -1.10 -18.95 12.73
N GLY A 395 -0.40 -19.15 11.61
CA GLY A 395 -0.27 -18.15 10.55
C GLY A 395 -0.87 -18.64 9.24
N SER A 396 -1.56 -17.74 8.54
CA SER A 396 -2.12 -18.01 7.21
C SER A 396 -1.09 -17.84 6.09
N TYR A 397 -1.36 -18.52 4.97
CA TYR A 397 -0.67 -18.41 3.69
C TYR A 397 -1.68 -18.68 2.56
N PHE A 398 -1.94 -17.67 1.72
CA PHE A 398 -3.00 -17.71 0.71
C PHE A 398 -4.30 -18.33 1.27
N ASP A 399 -4.80 -19.41 0.70
CA ASP A 399 -6.02 -20.10 1.10
C ASP A 399 -5.88 -20.99 2.34
N GLN A 400 -4.66 -21.15 2.87
CA GLN A 400 -4.34 -22.04 4.00
C GLN A 400 -4.22 -21.26 5.31
N CYS A 401 -5.02 -21.62 6.32
CA CYS A 401 -5.06 -20.89 7.59
C CYS A 401 -4.02 -21.29 8.63
N SER A 402 -3.53 -22.53 8.58
CA SER A 402 -2.60 -23.08 9.57
C SER A 402 -1.30 -23.54 8.91
N HIS A 403 -0.89 -22.80 7.88
CA HIS A 403 0.33 -23.10 7.12
C HIS A 403 1.57 -22.87 8.00
N TYR A 404 1.59 -21.77 8.74
CA TYR A 404 2.64 -21.47 9.71
C TYR A 404 2.16 -21.74 11.14
N ARG A 405 3.12 -22.02 12.02
CA ARG A 405 2.91 -22.14 13.47
C ARG A 405 3.94 -21.28 14.19
N SER A 406 3.45 -20.36 15.02
CA SER A 406 4.28 -19.52 15.88
C SER A 406 4.34 -20.10 17.29
N ASP A 407 5.18 -19.54 18.14
CA ASP A 407 5.20 -19.86 19.57
C ASP A 407 3.86 -19.49 20.22
N SER A 408 3.46 -20.30 21.19
CA SER A 408 2.24 -20.05 21.97
C SER A 408 2.37 -18.77 22.79
N ILE A 409 1.27 -18.02 22.91
CA ILE A 409 1.21 -16.81 23.74
C ILE A 409 0.36 -17.02 24.98
N GLN A 410 0.46 -16.13 25.96
CA GLN A 410 -0.44 -16.10 27.11
C GLN A 410 -1.57 -15.10 26.88
N VAL A 411 -2.79 -15.47 27.27
CA VAL A 411 -4.00 -14.65 27.13
C VAL A 411 -4.75 -14.68 28.46
N LYS A 412 -5.25 -13.52 28.90
CA LYS A 412 -6.10 -13.42 30.09
C LYS A 412 -7.38 -12.65 29.76
N ALA A 413 -8.51 -13.16 30.23
CA ALA A 413 -9.79 -12.44 30.19
C ALA A 413 -9.89 -11.45 31.36
N CYS A 414 -10.37 -10.25 31.08
CA CYS A 414 -10.46 -9.17 32.05
C CYS A 414 -11.91 -8.71 32.27
N PRO A 415 -12.25 -8.23 33.48
CA PRO A 415 -13.55 -7.62 33.74
C PRO A 415 -13.82 -6.48 32.76
N GLY A 416 -15.02 -6.43 32.17
CA GLY A 416 -15.36 -5.46 31.12
C GLY A 416 -15.26 -6.00 29.69
N ASN A 417 -15.23 -7.33 29.52
CA ASN A 417 -15.30 -8.04 28.23
C ASN A 417 -14.16 -7.67 27.27
N TYR A 418 -12.92 -7.70 27.77
CA TYR A 418 -11.73 -7.57 26.93
C TYR A 418 -10.64 -8.54 27.36
N TYR A 419 -9.63 -8.68 26.52
CA TYR A 419 -8.51 -9.58 26.73
C TYR A 419 -7.19 -8.83 26.71
N VAL A 420 -6.24 -9.33 27.47
CA VAL A 420 -4.83 -8.91 27.43
C VAL A 420 -3.96 -10.07 26.99
N TYR A 421 -2.92 -9.77 26.23
CA TYR A 421 -2.06 -10.73 25.55
C TYR A 421 -0.61 -10.51 25.95
N LYS A 422 0.10 -11.58 26.26
CA LYS A 422 1.54 -11.57 26.42
C LYS A 422 2.16 -12.12 25.13
N PHE A 423 2.40 -11.23 24.18
CA PHE A 423 3.00 -11.58 22.90
C PHE A 423 4.47 -11.98 23.07
N THR A 424 4.95 -12.79 22.13
CA THR A 424 6.35 -13.17 22.01
C THR A 424 6.83 -12.79 20.62
N ARG A 425 8.14 -12.62 20.44
CA ARG A 425 8.71 -12.44 19.10
C ARG A 425 8.36 -13.69 18.26
N PRO A 426 7.69 -13.56 17.10
CA PRO A 426 7.43 -14.70 16.24
C PRO A 426 8.73 -15.31 15.68
N PRO A 427 8.74 -16.60 15.29
CA PRO A 427 9.90 -17.22 14.66
C PRO A 427 10.30 -16.52 13.35
N LEU A 428 11.60 -16.27 13.17
CA LEU A 428 12.17 -15.64 11.97
C LEU A 428 11.94 -16.44 10.68
N SER A 429 11.61 -17.73 10.79
CA SER A 429 11.24 -18.57 9.65
C SER A 429 9.89 -18.21 9.04
N ILE A 430 9.00 -17.55 9.80
CA ILE A 430 7.71 -17.10 9.28
C ILE A 430 7.94 -15.80 8.50
N PRO A 431 7.49 -15.68 7.23
CA PRO A 431 7.69 -14.46 6.47
C PRO A 431 6.83 -13.29 6.99
N ALA A 432 7.47 -12.20 7.41
CA ALA A 432 6.85 -10.95 7.87
C ALA A 432 5.54 -11.15 8.66
N PRO A 433 5.58 -11.84 9.81
CA PRO A 433 4.41 -12.19 10.58
C PRO A 433 3.85 -10.99 11.34
N VAL A 434 2.52 -10.95 11.47
CA VAL A 434 1.82 -9.95 12.28
C VAL A 434 0.71 -10.59 13.10
N TYR A 435 0.64 -10.26 14.38
CA TYR A 435 -0.51 -10.56 15.23
C TYR A 435 -1.71 -9.73 14.80
N CYS A 436 -2.72 -10.40 14.24
CA CYS A 436 -3.94 -9.75 13.79
C CYS A 436 -4.84 -9.34 14.96
N ALA A 437 -5.67 -8.34 14.69
CA ALA A 437 -6.75 -7.94 15.56
C ALA A 437 -8.05 -7.75 14.75
N VAL A 438 -9.18 -8.03 15.39
CA VAL A 438 -10.52 -7.74 14.88
C VAL A 438 -11.23 -6.84 15.88
N PRO A 439 -11.79 -5.70 15.44
CA PRO A 439 -12.60 -4.87 16.32
C PRO A 439 -13.86 -5.65 16.73
N PHE A 440 -14.28 -5.51 17.97
CA PHE A 440 -15.54 -6.09 18.44
C PHE A 440 -16.40 -5.00 19.06
N THR A 441 -17.64 -4.93 18.61
CA THR A 441 -18.65 -4.02 19.14
C THR A 441 -19.76 -4.84 19.77
N THR A 442 -20.11 -4.50 21.01
CA THR A 442 -21.36 -4.92 21.63
C THR A 442 -22.44 -3.95 21.15
N PRO A 443 -23.47 -4.42 20.42
CA PRO A 443 -24.55 -3.55 19.97
C PRO A 443 -25.18 -2.83 21.17
N SER A 444 -25.37 -1.52 21.06
CA SER A 444 -26.05 -0.73 22.09
C SER A 444 -27.56 -0.99 22.12
N VAL A 445 -28.10 -1.52 21.01
CA VAL A 445 -29.50 -1.91 20.82
C VAL A 445 -29.54 -3.36 20.35
N ASP A 446 -30.51 -4.13 20.81
CA ASP A 446 -30.71 -5.50 20.36
C ASP A 446 -31.03 -5.52 18.85
N PRO A 447 -30.20 -6.19 18.02
CA PRO A 447 -30.37 -6.19 16.57
C PRO A 447 -31.64 -6.89 16.09
N CYS A 448 -32.34 -7.64 16.95
CA CYS A 448 -33.66 -8.17 16.63
C CYS A 448 -34.73 -7.06 16.47
N TYR A 449 -34.50 -5.87 17.02
CA TYR A 449 -35.45 -4.76 16.92
C TYR A 449 -34.92 -3.59 16.08
N SER A 450 -33.69 -3.68 15.60
CA SER A 450 -33.04 -2.65 14.78
C SER A 450 -32.18 -3.31 13.70
N TYR A 451 -32.78 -3.49 12.51
CA TYR A 451 -32.14 -4.09 11.35
C TYR A 451 -32.65 -3.45 10.04
N THR A 452 -31.89 -3.60 8.97
CA THR A 452 -32.30 -3.27 7.60
C THR A 452 -32.88 -4.50 6.92
N SER A 453 -34.05 -4.36 6.28
CA SER A 453 -34.64 -5.45 5.49
C SER A 453 -33.93 -5.61 4.15
N LEU A 454 -33.53 -6.85 3.82
CA LEU A 454 -32.89 -7.23 2.58
C LEU A 454 -33.81 -8.18 1.80
N ASP A 455 -34.65 -7.64 0.91
CA ASP A 455 -35.55 -8.42 0.03
C ASP A 455 -35.09 -8.29 -1.43
N GLU A 456 -34.06 -9.05 -1.76
CA GLU A 456 -33.41 -9.01 -3.05
C GLU A 456 -33.48 -10.39 -3.71
N PRO A 457 -34.52 -10.66 -4.52
CA PRO A 457 -34.80 -12.00 -5.05
C PRO A 457 -33.67 -12.58 -5.92
N TRP A 458 -32.78 -11.73 -6.43
CA TRP A 458 -31.63 -12.17 -7.23
C TRP A 458 -30.64 -13.02 -6.42
N ARG A 459 -30.64 -12.91 -5.09
CA ARG A 459 -29.78 -13.67 -4.17
C ARG A 459 -30.22 -15.11 -3.94
N ALA A 460 -31.37 -15.50 -4.49
CA ALA A 460 -31.99 -16.76 -4.17
C ALA A 460 -31.19 -17.96 -4.67
N THR A 461 -31.16 -19.05 -3.89
CA THR A 461 -30.46 -20.30 -4.25
C THR A 461 -30.96 -20.94 -5.56
N ASN A 462 -32.17 -20.58 -6.01
CA ASN A 462 -32.74 -21.02 -7.28
C ASN A 462 -32.51 -20.05 -8.46
N ASN A 463 -31.77 -18.96 -8.25
CA ASN A 463 -31.48 -17.97 -9.29
C ASN A 463 -30.09 -18.19 -9.92
N PRO A 464 -30.00 -18.73 -11.15
CA PRO A 464 -28.72 -18.96 -11.81
C PRO A 464 -28.12 -17.66 -12.35
N TYR A 465 -26.82 -17.51 -12.18
CA TYR A 465 -25.98 -16.41 -12.67
C TYR A 465 -26.13 -16.16 -14.18
N TYR A 466 -26.23 -17.23 -14.98
CA TYR A 466 -26.24 -17.16 -16.45
C TYR A 466 -27.57 -16.68 -17.07
N ASN A 467 -28.59 -16.36 -16.27
CA ASN A 467 -29.91 -15.95 -16.81
C ASN A 467 -29.97 -14.46 -17.19
N ASN A 468 -28.96 -13.66 -16.86
CA ASN A 468 -28.94 -12.22 -17.15
C ASN A 468 -28.06 -11.91 -18.38
N ASN A 469 -28.71 -11.49 -19.47
CA ASN A 469 -28.09 -10.99 -20.70
C ASN A 469 -27.44 -9.59 -20.56
N TYR A 470 -27.04 -9.17 -19.35
CA TYR A 470 -26.44 -7.85 -19.12
C TYR A 470 -25.23 -7.93 -18.18
N TYR A 471 -24.18 -7.25 -18.62
CA TYR A 471 -22.77 -7.19 -18.17
C TYR A 471 -22.50 -6.75 -16.72
N HIS A 472 -23.38 -7.00 -15.75
CA HIS A 472 -23.14 -6.63 -14.35
C HIS A 472 -22.94 -7.87 -13.48
N ASN A 473 -21.68 -8.11 -13.08
CA ASN A 473 -21.32 -9.09 -12.05
C ASN A 473 -22.04 -8.70 -10.74
N MET A 474 -23.20 -9.31 -10.45
CA MET A 474 -23.92 -9.10 -9.20
C MET A 474 -23.13 -9.73 -8.06
N CYS A 475 -22.64 -8.90 -7.14
CA CYS A 475 -21.93 -9.34 -5.95
C CYS A 475 -21.96 -8.31 -4.83
N ASP A 476 -21.84 -8.81 -3.61
CA ASP A 476 -21.82 -8.05 -2.37
C ASP A 476 -20.48 -7.38 -2.10
N TYR A 477 -19.48 -7.64 -2.94
CA TYR A 477 -18.17 -6.98 -2.88
C TYR A 477 -18.26 -5.45 -2.96
N ASN A 478 -19.21 -4.93 -3.72
CA ASN A 478 -19.42 -3.50 -3.90
C ASN A 478 -20.41 -2.89 -2.89
N VAL A 479 -20.96 -3.71 -1.98
CA VAL A 479 -21.94 -3.26 -0.99
C VAL A 479 -21.22 -2.79 0.28
N GLU A 480 -21.57 -1.61 0.76
CA GLU A 480 -21.12 -1.10 2.06
C GLU A 480 -22.02 -1.64 3.17
N TRP A 481 -21.64 -2.80 3.72
CA TRP A 481 -22.35 -3.43 4.83
C TRP A 481 -22.14 -2.65 6.13
N ASN A 482 -23.22 -2.10 6.68
CA ASN A 482 -23.21 -1.32 7.92
C ASN A 482 -24.40 -1.70 8.79
N GLY A 483 -24.13 -2.42 9.88
CA GLY A 483 -25.13 -2.85 10.85
C GLY A 483 -25.75 -4.21 10.56
N TRP A 484 -26.97 -4.40 11.05
CA TRP A 484 -27.66 -5.70 11.05
C TRP A 484 -28.73 -5.77 9.97
N TYR A 485 -28.85 -6.93 9.33
CA TYR A 485 -29.73 -7.16 8.21
C TYR A 485 -30.64 -8.36 8.46
N ARG A 486 -31.89 -8.28 8.02
CA ARG A 486 -32.83 -9.40 7.99
C ARG A 486 -33.16 -9.75 6.55
N MET A 487 -33.03 -11.03 6.21
CA MET A 487 -33.24 -11.49 4.84
C MET A 487 -34.70 -11.85 4.58
N PHE A 488 -35.17 -11.48 3.38
CA PHE A 488 -36.50 -11.80 2.88
C PHE A 488 -36.41 -12.32 1.44
N TYR A 489 -37.33 -13.21 1.08
CA TYR A 489 -37.53 -13.66 -0.29
C TYR A 489 -38.97 -13.39 -0.69
N ASN A 490 -39.19 -12.42 -1.59
CA ASN A 490 -40.52 -12.02 -2.05
C ASN A 490 -41.45 -11.63 -0.88
N GLY A 491 -40.93 -10.83 0.05
CA GLY A 491 -41.64 -10.37 1.24
C GLY A 491 -41.85 -11.41 2.35
N GLN A 492 -41.37 -12.65 2.18
CA GLN A 492 -41.44 -13.70 3.20
C GLN A 492 -40.11 -13.84 3.95
N ASN A 493 -40.19 -14.21 5.23
CA ASN A 493 -38.99 -14.53 6.02
C ASN A 493 -38.17 -15.60 5.32
N SER A 494 -36.87 -15.35 5.18
CA SER A 494 -35.92 -16.35 4.74
C SER A 494 -34.57 -16.15 5.44
N GLN A 495 -33.62 -17.00 5.13
CA GLN A 495 -32.35 -17.15 5.83
C GLN A 495 -31.24 -17.50 4.85
N MET A 496 -30.00 -17.38 5.30
CA MET A 496 -28.89 -17.93 4.54
C MET A 496 -28.98 -19.46 4.50
N PRO A 497 -28.55 -20.12 3.42
CA PRO A 497 -28.49 -21.57 3.39
C PRO A 497 -27.40 -22.11 4.32
N GLU A 498 -27.73 -23.16 5.08
CA GLU A 498 -26.78 -23.95 5.90
C GLU A 498 -26.15 -25.12 5.11
N SER A 499 -26.50 -25.23 3.83
CA SER A 499 -26.03 -26.30 2.95
C SER A 499 -25.40 -25.73 1.69
N CYS A 500 -24.56 -26.55 1.06
CA CYS A 500 -23.82 -26.14 -0.12
C CYS A 500 -24.73 -25.60 -1.21
N VAL A 501 -24.40 -24.40 -1.68
CA VAL A 501 -25.00 -23.80 -2.86
C VAL A 501 -24.07 -24.02 -4.04
N ASN A 502 -24.58 -24.53 -5.16
CA ASN A 502 -23.76 -24.77 -6.35
C ASN A 502 -23.17 -23.46 -6.89
N GLN A 503 -21.96 -23.52 -7.45
CA GLN A 503 -21.33 -22.40 -8.15
C GLN A 503 -22.28 -21.80 -9.21
N GLY A 504 -22.25 -20.47 -9.36
CA GLY A 504 -23.09 -19.81 -10.35
C GLY A 504 -24.57 -19.68 -9.95
N MET A 505 -24.90 -19.87 -8.67
CA MET A 505 -26.24 -19.62 -8.11
C MET A 505 -26.26 -18.31 -7.32
N CYS A 506 -27.43 -17.92 -6.80
CA CYS A 506 -27.64 -16.66 -6.08
C CYS A 506 -27.28 -15.43 -6.92
N GLY A 507 -27.47 -15.55 -8.24
CA GLY A 507 -27.15 -14.49 -9.19
C GLY A 507 -25.67 -14.12 -9.26
N THR A 508 -24.75 -14.93 -8.71
CA THR A 508 -23.31 -14.63 -8.63
C THR A 508 -22.45 -15.82 -9.06
N GLN A 509 -21.20 -15.58 -9.44
CA GLN A 509 -20.26 -16.66 -9.76
C GLN A 509 -19.85 -17.47 -8.52
N TYR A 510 -19.68 -16.79 -7.38
CA TYR A 510 -19.21 -17.37 -6.12
C TYR A 510 -20.26 -17.19 -5.02
N PRO A 511 -21.24 -18.11 -4.88
CA PRO A 511 -22.27 -18.00 -3.86
C PRO A 511 -21.72 -18.28 -2.45
N LEU A 512 -22.18 -17.51 -1.47
CA LEU A 512 -21.79 -17.59 -0.06
C LEU A 512 -22.89 -18.24 0.78
N TRP A 513 -22.50 -19.20 1.62
CA TRP A 513 -23.41 -19.96 2.50
C TRP A 513 -22.76 -20.28 3.86
N LEU A 514 -23.57 -20.63 4.86
CA LEU A 514 -23.11 -20.88 6.23
C LEU A 514 -22.60 -22.32 6.41
N THR A 515 -21.41 -22.45 7.00
CA THR A 515 -20.80 -23.77 7.27
C THR A 515 -21.35 -24.49 8.48
N SER A 516 -22.09 -23.80 9.33
CA SER A 516 -22.62 -24.31 10.58
C SER A 516 -24.07 -23.86 10.74
N PRO A 517 -24.88 -24.60 11.50
CA PRO A 517 -26.28 -24.24 11.72
C PRO A 517 -26.46 -22.85 12.30
N HIS A 518 -27.60 -22.22 12.08
CA HIS A 518 -27.95 -20.96 12.73
C HIS A 518 -27.99 -21.13 14.26
N PRO A 519 -27.72 -20.06 15.03
CA PRO A 519 -27.84 -20.08 16.50
C PRO A 519 -29.26 -20.36 16.97
N GLN A 520 -29.39 -20.80 18.22
CA GLN A 520 -30.63 -20.78 18.99
C GLN A 520 -30.81 -19.43 19.72
N LEU A 521 -32.01 -19.18 20.26
CA LEU A 521 -32.31 -17.93 20.99
C LEU A 521 -31.37 -17.68 22.18
N GLU A 522 -30.97 -18.75 22.86
CA GLU A 522 -30.09 -18.72 24.03
C GLU A 522 -28.61 -18.46 23.71
N ASP A 523 -28.19 -18.74 22.47
CA ASP A 523 -26.81 -18.53 22.03
C ASP A 523 -26.45 -17.04 21.88
N GLY A 524 -27.46 -16.17 21.76
CA GLY A 524 -27.26 -14.75 21.54
C GLY A 524 -26.60 -14.45 20.19
N VAL A 525 -25.60 -13.56 20.19
CA VAL A 525 -24.85 -13.22 18.98
C VAL A 525 -23.67 -14.17 18.83
N VAL A 526 -23.67 -14.96 17.76
CA VAL A 526 -22.58 -15.91 17.45
C VAL A 526 -21.85 -15.52 16.18
N THR A 527 -20.58 -15.90 16.09
CA THR A 527 -19.80 -15.77 14.85
C THR A 527 -19.96 -17.05 14.04
N ARG A 528 -20.25 -16.95 12.74
CA ARG A 528 -20.39 -18.09 11.82
C ARG A 528 -19.46 -17.96 10.63
N GLN A 529 -18.74 -19.04 10.34
CA GLN A 529 -17.89 -19.15 9.16
C GLN A 529 -18.74 -19.28 7.89
N VAL A 530 -18.31 -18.58 6.85
CA VAL A 530 -18.99 -18.49 5.55
C VAL A 530 -18.08 -19.07 4.48
N CYS A 531 -18.63 -19.93 3.61
CA CYS A 531 -17.88 -20.52 2.50
C CYS A 531 -18.37 -19.99 1.16
N ALA A 532 -17.43 -19.80 0.24
CA ALA A 532 -17.67 -19.55 -1.15
C ALA A 532 -17.56 -20.84 -1.96
N SER A 533 -18.60 -21.14 -2.73
CA SER A 533 -18.58 -22.22 -3.70
C SER A 533 -17.86 -21.80 -4.98
N ALA A 534 -16.93 -22.63 -5.46
CA ALA A 534 -16.22 -22.44 -6.72
C ALA A 534 -16.05 -23.78 -7.46
N TRP A 535 -15.28 -23.79 -8.55
CA TRP A 535 -15.10 -24.97 -9.41
C TRP A 535 -14.66 -26.24 -8.68
N TYR A 536 -13.87 -26.12 -7.61
CA TYR A 536 -13.31 -27.26 -6.89
C TYR A 536 -14.19 -27.76 -5.73
N GLY A 537 -15.32 -27.10 -5.46
CA GLY A 537 -16.27 -27.54 -4.45
C GLY A 537 -16.98 -26.41 -3.71
N CYS A 538 -17.81 -26.82 -2.76
CA CYS A 538 -18.72 -25.97 -1.99
C CYS A 538 -18.04 -24.99 -1.02
N CYS A 539 -16.83 -25.32 -0.56
CA CYS A 539 -16.04 -24.43 0.28
C CYS A 539 -14.62 -24.37 -0.27
N THR A 540 -14.50 -23.80 -1.47
CA THR A 540 -13.17 -23.61 -2.07
C THR A 540 -12.42 -22.48 -1.35
N TYR A 541 -13.16 -21.45 -0.92
CA TYR A 541 -12.62 -20.35 -0.13
C TYR A 541 -13.50 -20.11 1.08
N THR A 542 -12.89 -19.85 2.22
CA THR A 542 -13.59 -19.29 3.39
C THR A 542 -13.56 -17.77 3.30
N SER A 543 -14.71 -17.14 3.57
CA SER A 543 -14.87 -15.69 3.65
C SER A 543 -14.68 -15.23 5.08
N HIS A 544 -14.57 -13.91 5.29
CA HIS A 544 -14.67 -13.34 6.62
C HIS A 544 -15.95 -13.84 7.28
N PRO A 545 -15.87 -14.34 8.53
CA PRO A 545 -17.06 -14.78 9.21
C PRO A 545 -17.99 -13.60 9.49
N ILE A 546 -19.27 -13.93 9.61
CA ILE A 546 -20.31 -12.96 9.91
C ILE A 546 -20.83 -13.20 11.33
N ARG A 547 -21.49 -12.19 11.90
CA ARG A 547 -22.21 -12.38 13.18
C ARG A 547 -23.68 -12.64 12.88
N VAL A 548 -24.27 -13.59 13.60
CA VAL A 548 -25.64 -14.04 13.41
C VAL A 548 -26.32 -14.09 14.77
N LYS A 549 -27.57 -13.64 14.84
CA LYS A 549 -28.41 -13.77 16.04
C LYS A 549 -29.79 -14.32 15.67
N ALA A 550 -30.27 -15.27 16.48
CA ALA A 550 -31.64 -15.75 16.43
C ALA A 550 -32.58 -14.80 17.17
N CYS A 551 -33.73 -14.50 16.57
CA CYS A 551 -34.67 -13.52 17.11
C CYS A 551 -36.05 -14.12 17.43
N PRO A 552 -36.74 -13.58 18.45
CA PRO A 552 -38.12 -13.96 18.72
C PRO A 552 -39.00 -13.75 17.49
N GLY A 553 -39.78 -14.77 17.10
CA GLY A 553 -40.58 -14.74 15.87
C GLY A 553 -39.98 -15.52 14.70
N ASN A 554 -39.01 -16.40 14.97
CA ASN A 554 -38.45 -17.37 14.01
C ASN A 554 -37.83 -16.72 12.77
N TYR A 555 -36.89 -15.79 13.01
CA TYR A 555 -36.04 -15.21 11.98
C TYR A 555 -34.65 -14.92 12.54
N TYR A 556 -33.71 -14.66 11.64
CA TYR A 556 -32.33 -14.36 11.97
C TYR A 556 -31.96 -12.97 11.47
N VAL A 557 -31.03 -12.35 12.18
CA VAL A 557 -30.37 -11.11 11.76
C VAL A 557 -28.86 -11.36 11.60
N TYR A 558 -28.28 -10.72 10.61
CA TYR A 558 -26.90 -10.93 10.17
C TYR A 558 -26.15 -9.60 10.14
N GLU A 559 -24.97 -9.54 10.75
CA GLU A 559 -24.01 -8.48 10.54
C GLU A 559 -23.04 -8.96 9.46
N PHE A 560 -23.36 -8.61 8.22
CA PHE A 560 -22.55 -8.95 7.06
C PHE A 560 -21.28 -8.11 7.00
N VAL A 561 -20.27 -8.66 6.34
CA VAL A 561 -19.00 -8.00 6.07
C VAL A 561 -18.71 -8.06 4.58
N LYS A 562 -17.99 -7.07 4.08
CA LYS A 562 -17.60 -7.03 2.67
C LYS A 562 -16.80 -8.30 2.31
N PRO A 563 -17.21 -9.08 1.31
CA PRO A 563 -16.44 -10.24 0.88
C PRO A 563 -15.14 -9.83 0.19
N MET A 564 -14.18 -10.74 0.10
CA MET A 564 -12.84 -10.50 -0.47
C MET A 564 -12.80 -10.33 -1.99
N PHE A 565 -13.73 -10.99 -2.68
CA PHE A 565 -13.86 -10.96 -4.13
C PHE A 565 -15.35 -10.89 -4.47
N CYS A 566 -15.66 -10.76 -5.75
CA CYS A 566 -17.04 -10.64 -6.22
C CYS A 566 -17.86 -11.92 -5.95
N SER A 567 -18.47 -11.99 -4.76
CA SER A 567 -19.33 -13.08 -4.25
C SER A 567 -20.58 -12.49 -3.58
N ALA A 568 -21.59 -13.32 -3.30
CA ALA A 568 -22.84 -12.84 -2.70
C ALA A 568 -23.41 -13.79 -1.63
N PHE A 569 -23.91 -13.23 -0.54
CA PHE A 569 -24.65 -13.92 0.52
C PHE A 569 -25.98 -14.43 -0.03
N CYS A 570 -26.08 -15.76 -0.12
CA CYS A 570 -27.26 -16.45 -0.65
C CYS A 570 -28.44 -16.37 0.31
N ILE A 571 -29.64 -16.47 -0.26
CA ILE A 571 -30.90 -16.63 0.48
C ILE A 571 -31.62 -17.91 0.03
N GLU A 572 -32.17 -18.66 0.98
CA GLU A 572 -32.98 -19.83 0.65
C GLU A 572 -34.27 -19.42 -0.09
N ALA A 573 -34.49 -20.01 -1.27
CA ALA A 573 -35.77 -19.88 -1.96
C ALA A 573 -36.83 -20.73 -1.25
N SER A 574 -38.03 -20.18 -1.01
CA SER A 574 -39.15 -20.78 -0.27
C SER A 574 -39.75 -22.08 -0.84
N ASN A 575 -39.08 -22.77 -1.76
CA ASN A 575 -39.51 -24.05 -2.34
C ASN A 575 -39.00 -25.29 -1.58
N GLN A 576 -38.25 -25.12 -0.49
CA GLN A 576 -37.99 -26.20 0.45
C GLN A 576 -38.87 -26.02 1.69
N SER A 577 -39.81 -26.94 1.88
CA SER A 577 -40.60 -27.06 3.10
C SER A 577 -39.67 -27.13 4.30
N ILE A 578 -39.67 -26.10 5.14
CA ILE A 578 -39.07 -26.13 6.47
C ILE A 578 -39.61 -27.38 7.19
N PRO A 579 -38.76 -28.31 7.66
CA PRO A 579 -39.24 -29.39 8.52
C PRO A 579 -39.81 -28.74 9.78
N SER A 580 -41.11 -28.90 10.00
CA SER A 580 -41.74 -28.50 11.26
C SER A 580 -41.07 -29.26 12.41
N VAL A 581 -40.24 -28.57 13.18
CA VAL A 581 -39.75 -29.08 14.47
C VAL A 581 -40.98 -29.32 15.34
N SER A 582 -41.14 -30.57 15.77
CA SER A 582 -42.26 -31.01 16.60
C SER A 582 -42.08 -30.45 18.00
N THR A 583 -42.71 -29.32 18.30
CA THR A 583 -42.84 -28.82 19.67
C THR A 583 -44.07 -29.46 20.32
N THR A 584 -43.82 -30.36 21.28
CA THR A 584 -44.83 -30.75 22.26
C THR A 584 -45.23 -29.54 23.08
N THR A 585 -46.45 -29.08 22.87
CA THR A 585 -47.09 -27.98 23.58
C THR A 585 -47.43 -28.41 25.01
N GLU A 586 -46.64 -27.99 26.00
CA GLU A 586 -47.14 -27.88 27.37
C GLU A 586 -47.72 -26.47 27.58
N THR A 587 -49.03 -26.44 27.81
CA THR A 587 -49.83 -25.26 28.11
C THR A 587 -49.52 -24.73 29.52
N ILE A 588 -48.97 -23.52 29.61
CA ILE A 588 -48.94 -22.70 30.84
C ILE A 588 -50.05 -21.63 30.73
N PRO A 589 -50.86 -21.40 31.78
CA PRO A 589 -51.99 -20.46 31.73
C PRO A 589 -51.55 -18.99 31.75
N PRO A 590 -52.41 -18.06 31.26
CA PRO A 590 -52.05 -16.66 31.09
C PRO A 590 -52.03 -15.94 32.43
N ILE A 591 -50.94 -15.22 32.72
CA ILE A 591 -50.87 -14.24 33.81
C ILE A 591 -51.34 -12.89 33.25
N GLU A 592 -52.32 -12.30 33.95
CA GLU A 592 -52.90 -10.99 33.64
C GLU A 592 -51.85 -9.88 33.65
N SER A 593 -51.75 -9.21 32.50
CA SER A 593 -50.95 -8.00 32.29
C SER A 593 -51.66 -6.80 32.93
N ILE A 594 -51.07 -6.26 34.00
CA ILE A 594 -51.41 -4.93 34.51
C ILE A 594 -50.11 -4.13 34.66
N THR A 595 -49.73 -3.35 33.66
CA THR A 595 -48.83 -2.19 33.85
C THR A 595 -49.02 -1.16 32.70
N PRO A 596 -48.89 0.15 32.99
CA PRO A 596 -49.44 1.26 32.22
C PRO A 596 -48.56 1.66 31.02
N PRO A 597 -49.04 2.54 30.11
CA PRO A 597 -48.26 2.96 28.96
C PRO A 597 -47.14 3.90 29.42
N ILE A 598 -45.89 3.46 29.29
CA ILE A 598 -44.74 4.37 29.29
C ILE A 598 -44.32 4.55 27.84
N THR A 599 -44.86 5.59 27.23
CA THR A 599 -44.31 6.23 26.05
C THR A 599 -43.00 6.88 26.44
N THR A 600 -41.88 6.28 26.06
CA THR A 600 -40.60 6.99 26.01
C THR A 600 -39.86 6.53 24.76
N THR A 601 -40.29 7.05 23.62
CA THR A 601 -39.44 7.21 22.45
C THR A 601 -38.24 8.06 22.87
N ALA A 602 -37.07 7.46 22.97
CA ALA A 602 -35.83 8.22 22.92
C ALA A 602 -35.80 8.95 21.56
N PRO A 603 -35.54 10.27 21.52
CA PRO A 603 -35.61 11.01 20.27
C PRO A 603 -34.47 10.56 19.36
N SER A 604 -34.78 10.29 18.08
CA SER A 604 -33.74 10.31 17.05
C SER A 604 -33.13 11.72 17.08
N VAL A 605 -31.80 11.80 17.20
CA VAL A 605 -31.13 13.09 17.18
C VAL A 605 -31.36 13.69 15.80
N ASP A 606 -32.15 14.76 15.74
CA ASP A 606 -32.51 15.40 14.48
C ASP A 606 -31.21 15.93 13.82
N PRO A 607 -30.92 15.53 12.57
CA PRO A 607 -29.68 15.93 11.89
C PRO A 607 -29.58 17.44 11.65
N CYS A 608 -30.66 18.21 11.82
CA CYS A 608 -30.61 19.66 11.85
C CYS A 608 -29.91 20.22 13.10
N TYR A 609 -29.74 19.43 14.16
CA TYR A 609 -29.03 19.85 15.37
C TYR A 609 -27.76 19.04 15.64
N ASN A 610 -27.45 18.05 14.78
CA ASN A 610 -26.26 17.22 14.89
C ASN A 610 -25.71 16.88 13.49
N TYR A 611 -24.87 17.77 12.97
CA TYR A 611 -24.20 17.65 11.68
C TYR A 611 -22.73 18.05 11.78
N ASN A 612 -21.92 17.51 10.89
CA ASN A 612 -20.54 17.90 10.64
C ASN A 612 -20.50 19.15 9.74
N VAL A 613 -19.57 20.06 10.00
CA VAL A 613 -19.32 21.23 9.15
C VAL A 613 -18.37 20.82 8.03
N LEU A 614 -18.77 21.06 6.78
CA LEU A 614 -17.93 20.87 5.60
C LEU A 614 -17.64 22.23 4.96
N ASP A 615 -16.52 22.84 5.32
CA ASP A 615 -16.09 24.18 4.89
C ASP A 615 -14.79 24.14 4.08
N ASP A 616 -14.80 23.34 3.02
CA ASP A 616 -13.65 23.18 2.13
C ASP A 616 -13.76 24.19 0.98
N LEU A 617 -12.89 25.21 0.97
CA LEU A 617 -12.90 26.27 -0.06
C LEU A 617 -12.80 25.72 -1.49
N TRP A 618 -12.08 24.61 -1.67
CA TRP A 618 -11.88 24.00 -2.98
C TRP A 618 -13.18 23.43 -3.59
N ARG A 619 -14.21 23.15 -2.79
CA ARG A 619 -15.53 22.63 -3.25
C ARG A 619 -16.42 23.70 -3.88
N SER A 620 -16.01 24.96 -3.81
CA SER A 620 -16.76 26.10 -4.36
C SER A 620 -16.98 25.94 -5.87
N THR A 621 -18.20 26.22 -6.35
CA THR A 621 -18.48 26.34 -7.79
C THR A 621 -17.62 27.40 -8.49
N ASN A 622 -17.03 28.34 -7.74
CA ASN A 622 -16.15 29.37 -8.27
C ASN A 622 -14.70 28.88 -8.43
N ASN A 623 -14.35 27.71 -7.88
CA ASN A 623 -13.04 27.09 -8.04
C ASN A 623 -12.98 26.31 -9.36
N GLN A 624 -12.60 26.98 -10.44
CA GLN A 624 -12.49 26.42 -11.79
C GLN A 624 -11.02 26.16 -12.15
N HIS A 625 -10.76 25.07 -12.87
CA HIS A 625 -9.45 24.71 -13.41
C HIS A 625 -8.34 24.63 -12.35
N SER A 626 -8.61 23.96 -11.23
CA SER A 626 -7.61 23.77 -10.19
C SER A 626 -6.43 22.91 -10.67
N SER A 627 -5.21 23.27 -10.26
CA SER A 627 -3.99 22.50 -10.53
C SER A 627 -3.88 21.25 -9.65
N GLN A 628 -4.62 21.20 -8.54
CA GLN A 628 -4.74 20.03 -7.67
C GLN A 628 -6.17 19.50 -7.76
N ILE A 629 -6.32 18.34 -8.38
CA ILE A 629 -7.63 17.72 -8.59
C ILE A 629 -8.00 16.89 -7.37
N MET A 630 -9.08 17.32 -6.72
CA MET A 630 -9.63 16.71 -5.52
C MET A 630 -10.71 15.68 -5.88
N CYS A 631 -10.89 14.70 -4.99
CA CYS A 631 -11.90 13.67 -5.15
C CYS A 631 -12.50 13.26 -3.79
N ASP A 632 -13.81 13.02 -3.78
CA ASP A 632 -14.51 12.62 -2.56
C ASP A 632 -14.54 11.11 -2.35
N THR A 633 -13.81 10.35 -3.17
CA THR A 633 -13.68 8.90 -3.00
C THR A 633 -12.79 8.51 -1.84
N THR A 634 -11.91 9.42 -1.39
CA THR A 634 -11.00 9.19 -0.26
C THR A 634 -11.55 9.74 1.06
N VAL A 635 -12.65 10.49 1.01
CA VAL A 635 -13.32 11.03 2.20
C VAL A 635 -14.15 9.92 2.84
N SER A 636 -13.94 9.69 4.13
CA SER A 636 -14.78 8.78 4.93
C SER A 636 -16.05 9.53 5.36
N TRP A 637 -17.07 9.48 4.52
CA TRP A 637 -18.38 10.08 4.80
C TRP A 637 -19.07 9.32 5.93
N ASN A 638 -19.31 9.99 7.07
CA ASN A 638 -20.06 9.43 8.18
C ASN A 638 -20.92 10.51 8.83
N GLY A 639 -22.24 10.30 8.82
CA GLY A 639 -23.23 11.21 9.39
C GLY A 639 -23.67 12.32 8.43
N TRP A 640 -24.30 13.34 8.99
CA TRP A 640 -24.89 14.46 8.24
C TRP A 640 -23.90 15.60 8.13
N TYR A 641 -23.87 16.27 6.98
CA TYR A 641 -22.98 17.38 6.69
C TYR A 641 -23.77 18.62 6.30
N ARG A 642 -23.32 19.77 6.77
CA ARG A 642 -23.78 21.07 6.29
C ARG A 642 -22.63 21.74 5.54
N LEU A 643 -22.91 22.20 4.33
CA LEU A 643 -21.93 22.86 3.47
C LEU A 643 -21.73 24.32 3.86
N PHE A 644 -20.47 24.72 3.88
CA PHE A 644 -20.03 26.10 4.06
C PHE A 644 -18.97 26.46 3.02
N ILE A 645 -18.86 27.75 2.73
CA ILE A 645 -17.71 28.35 2.04
C ILE A 645 -17.31 29.60 2.83
N GLN A 646 -16.11 29.57 3.41
CA GLN A 646 -15.59 30.65 4.27
C GLN A 646 -16.52 30.96 5.45
N GLY A 647 -17.04 29.92 6.10
CA GLY A 647 -17.98 30.04 7.22
C GLY A 647 -19.39 30.52 6.85
N GLN A 648 -19.68 30.80 5.57
CA GLN A 648 -21.03 31.11 5.10
C GLN A 648 -21.77 29.83 4.72
N SER A 649 -22.98 29.65 5.23
CA SER A 649 -23.82 28.50 4.91
C SER A 649 -24.18 28.53 3.43
N VAL A 650 -23.89 27.43 2.74
CA VAL A 650 -24.27 27.23 1.34
C VAL A 650 -24.99 25.90 1.17
N GLN A 651 -25.43 25.62 -0.04
CA GLN A 651 -26.11 24.40 -0.42
C GLN A 651 -25.38 23.73 -1.58
N MET A 652 -25.63 22.45 -1.79
CA MET A 652 -25.18 21.78 -3.01
C MET A 652 -25.93 22.39 -4.22
N PRO A 653 -25.30 22.61 -5.38
CA PRO A 653 -26.02 23.07 -6.56
C PRO A 653 -27.09 22.04 -6.97
N ASP A 654 -28.30 22.49 -7.28
CA ASP A 654 -29.37 21.66 -7.87
C ASP A 654 -29.53 21.88 -9.38
N THR A 655 -28.57 22.58 -9.97
CA THR A 655 -28.41 22.78 -11.40
C THR A 655 -27.02 22.33 -11.83
N CYS A 656 -26.91 21.94 -13.10
CA CYS A 656 -25.66 21.49 -13.68
C CYS A 656 -24.52 22.51 -13.46
N VAL A 657 -23.36 21.99 -13.06
CA VAL A 657 -22.13 22.76 -12.82
C VAL A 657 -21.14 22.45 -13.95
N ASP A 658 -20.46 23.47 -14.47
CA ASP A 658 -19.52 23.31 -15.60
C ASP A 658 -18.35 22.37 -15.25
N MET A 659 -17.89 21.59 -16.23
CA MET A 659 -16.74 20.69 -16.08
C MET A 659 -15.53 21.44 -15.52
N LEU A 660 -14.65 20.74 -14.79
CA LEU A 660 -13.44 21.30 -14.16
C LEU A 660 -13.71 22.33 -13.04
N SER A 661 -14.91 22.34 -12.46
CA SER A 661 -15.28 23.18 -11.31
C SER A 661 -15.23 22.42 -9.98
N CYS A 662 -15.36 23.13 -8.85
CA CYS A 662 -15.35 22.55 -7.50
C CYS A 662 -14.07 21.78 -7.18
N GLY A 663 -12.95 22.20 -7.79
CA GLY A 663 -11.65 21.57 -7.59
C GLY A 663 -11.54 20.13 -8.09
N THR A 664 -12.46 19.67 -8.96
CA THR A 664 -12.47 18.30 -9.50
C THR A 664 -12.67 18.28 -11.01
N HIS A 665 -12.55 17.12 -11.67
CA HIS A 665 -12.80 17.05 -13.11
C HIS A 665 -14.30 17.04 -13.44
N ALA A 666 -15.07 16.20 -12.74
CA ALA A 666 -16.51 16.04 -12.95
C ALA A 666 -17.29 16.44 -11.68
N PRO A 667 -17.77 17.69 -11.60
CA PRO A 667 -18.46 18.19 -10.41
C PRO A 667 -19.82 17.51 -10.20
N LEU A 668 -20.10 17.15 -8.95
CA LEU A 668 -21.36 16.54 -8.55
C LEU A 668 -22.38 17.60 -8.11
N TRP A 669 -23.60 17.47 -8.63
CA TRP A 669 -24.75 18.35 -8.35
C TRP A 669 -26.03 17.52 -8.13
N LEU A 670 -26.98 18.09 -7.39
CA LEU A 670 -28.19 17.43 -6.92
C LEU A 670 -29.24 17.36 -8.03
N ASN A 671 -29.61 16.16 -8.46
CA ASN A 671 -30.61 15.96 -9.51
C ASN A 671 -32.01 15.80 -8.88
N GLY A 672 -32.87 16.80 -9.06
CA GLY A 672 -34.24 16.80 -8.53
C GLY A 672 -34.56 17.90 -7.51
N GLY A 673 -33.71 18.93 -7.36
CA GLY A 673 -33.95 20.06 -6.44
C GLY A 673 -33.68 19.71 -4.97
N HIS A 674 -33.99 20.65 -4.07
CA HIS A 674 -33.96 20.43 -2.61
C HIS A 674 -35.37 20.15 -2.03
N PRO A 675 -35.51 19.45 -0.90
CA PRO A 675 -36.80 19.25 -0.20
C PRO A 675 -37.32 20.51 0.50
N THR A 676 -38.59 20.52 0.91
CA THR A 676 -39.10 21.48 1.92
C THR A 676 -38.99 20.92 3.33
N VAL A 677 -39.24 21.74 4.35
CA VAL A 677 -39.14 21.32 5.77
C VAL A 677 -40.16 20.22 6.09
N GLU A 678 -41.31 20.23 5.44
CA GLU A 678 -42.39 19.26 5.61
C GLU A 678 -42.05 17.87 5.02
N ASP A 679 -41.15 17.81 4.03
CA ASP A 679 -40.75 16.57 3.36
C ASP A 679 -39.88 15.66 4.25
N GLY A 680 -39.28 16.21 5.31
CA GLY A 680 -38.37 15.46 6.16
C GLY A 680 -37.09 15.02 5.45
N VAL A 681 -36.62 13.79 5.74
CA VAL A 681 -35.44 13.22 5.08
C VAL A 681 -35.87 12.59 3.76
N VAL A 682 -35.32 13.08 2.64
CA VAL A 682 -35.58 12.54 1.31
C VAL A 682 -34.29 12.07 0.64
N THR A 683 -34.39 11.06 -0.22
CA THR A 683 -33.28 10.62 -1.08
C THR A 683 -33.34 11.38 -2.41
N ARG A 684 -32.19 11.87 -2.89
CA ARG A 684 -32.05 12.57 -4.18
C ARG A 684 -30.89 11.98 -4.97
N ASP A 685 -31.09 11.88 -6.28
CA ASP A 685 -30.05 11.44 -7.20
C ASP A 685 -28.96 12.51 -7.33
N VAL A 686 -27.74 12.09 -7.66
CA VAL A 686 -26.60 12.98 -7.83
C VAL A 686 -25.95 12.72 -9.19
N CYS A 687 -25.79 13.79 -9.96
CA CYS A 687 -25.24 13.75 -11.31
C CYS A 687 -23.87 14.41 -11.35
N GLY A 688 -22.96 13.84 -12.15
CA GLY A 688 -21.64 14.40 -12.45
C GLY A 688 -21.54 14.86 -13.91
N HIS A 689 -21.13 16.11 -14.12
CA HIS A 689 -20.97 16.67 -15.46
C HIS A 689 -19.63 16.28 -16.07
N TRP A 690 -19.67 15.59 -17.22
CA TRP A 690 -18.47 15.29 -18.02
C TRP A 690 -18.82 15.18 -19.51
N SER A 691 -17.85 15.40 -20.39
CA SER A 691 -18.01 15.23 -21.85
C SER A 691 -19.23 15.97 -22.44
N ASN A 692 -19.52 17.19 -21.96
CA ASN A 692 -20.70 18.01 -22.31
C ASN A 692 -22.06 17.34 -21.98
N ASN A 693 -22.09 16.32 -21.13
CA ASN A 693 -23.31 15.72 -20.59
C ASN A 693 -23.37 15.99 -19.07
N CYS A 694 -24.37 16.79 -18.67
CA CYS A 694 -24.59 17.19 -17.28
C CYS A 694 -24.81 16.02 -16.30
N CYS A 695 -25.22 14.85 -16.78
CA CYS A 695 -25.33 13.64 -15.99
C CYS A 695 -24.62 12.48 -16.70
N TYR A 696 -23.37 12.70 -17.09
CA TYR A 696 -22.52 11.65 -17.65
C TYR A 696 -22.20 10.58 -16.60
N PHE A 697 -21.85 11.02 -15.39
CA PHE A 697 -21.65 10.15 -14.25
C PHE A 697 -22.89 10.14 -13.37
N GLN A 698 -23.48 8.96 -13.17
CA GLN A 698 -24.48 8.75 -12.13
C GLN A 698 -23.77 8.36 -10.84
N SER A 699 -23.82 9.25 -9.85
CA SER A 699 -23.30 8.97 -8.50
C SER A 699 -24.37 8.27 -7.65
N ASN A 700 -23.95 7.70 -6.53
CA ASN A 700 -24.87 7.12 -5.56
C ASN A 700 -25.83 8.21 -5.03
N PRO A 701 -27.14 7.92 -4.88
CA PRO A 701 -28.09 8.86 -4.29
C PRO A 701 -27.70 9.23 -2.85
N ILE A 702 -27.96 10.46 -2.46
CA ILE A 702 -27.69 10.98 -1.11
C ILE A 702 -29.01 11.24 -0.38
N LYS A 703 -28.98 11.25 0.96
CA LYS A 703 -30.11 11.78 1.73
C LYS A 703 -29.93 13.27 1.97
N VAL A 704 -31.01 14.04 1.87
CA VAL A 704 -31.03 15.47 2.13
C VAL A 704 -32.25 15.81 2.98
N LYS A 705 -32.09 16.73 3.93
CA LYS A 705 -33.18 17.26 4.77
C LYS A 705 -33.11 18.78 4.80
N ALA A 706 -34.27 19.43 4.66
CA ALA A 706 -34.43 20.86 4.89
C ALA A 706 -34.61 21.13 6.38
N CYS A 707 -33.85 22.08 6.92
CA CYS A 707 -33.87 22.42 8.33
C CYS A 707 -34.63 23.74 8.59
N PRO A 708 -35.29 23.89 9.76
CA PRO A 708 -36.06 25.09 10.09
C PRO A 708 -35.27 26.41 10.03
N GLY A 709 -33.94 26.35 10.09
CA GLY A 709 -33.03 27.50 9.99
C GLY A 709 -32.69 27.94 8.56
N GLY A 710 -33.39 27.43 7.53
CA GLY A 710 -33.18 27.84 6.14
C GLY A 710 -31.90 27.31 5.50
N TYR A 711 -31.48 26.10 5.89
CA TYR A 711 -30.32 25.41 5.31
C TYR A 711 -30.63 23.92 5.13
N TYR A 712 -29.76 23.23 4.43
CA TYR A 712 -29.86 21.80 4.17
C TYR A 712 -28.72 21.04 4.83
N VAL A 713 -29.03 19.82 5.25
CA VAL A 713 -28.04 18.84 5.69
C VAL A 713 -28.09 17.66 4.73
N TYR A 714 -26.91 17.11 4.44
CA TYR A 714 -26.70 16.05 3.46
C TYR A 714 -26.00 14.87 4.12
N GLU A 715 -26.53 13.68 3.93
CA GLU A 715 -25.82 12.44 4.21
C GLU A 715 -25.11 12.05 2.91
N PHE A 716 -23.92 12.61 2.70
CA PHE A 716 -23.10 12.30 1.53
C PHE A 716 -22.60 10.85 1.59
N VAL A 717 -22.34 10.28 0.43
CA VAL A 717 -21.82 8.91 0.29
C VAL A 717 -20.64 8.91 -0.66
N ARG A 718 -19.82 7.87 -0.64
CA ARG A 718 -18.66 7.80 -1.52
C ARG A 718 -19.08 7.80 -3.01
N PRO A 719 -18.56 8.72 -3.86
CA PRO A 719 -18.80 8.66 -5.30
C PRO A 719 -18.19 7.42 -5.96
N SER A 720 -18.69 7.05 -7.13
CA SER A 720 -18.33 5.81 -7.84
C SER A 720 -16.95 5.80 -8.49
N ALA A 721 -16.30 6.95 -8.66
CA ALA A 721 -15.01 7.08 -9.32
C ALA A 721 -14.19 8.26 -8.80
N CYS A 722 -12.86 8.12 -8.84
CA CYS A 722 -11.93 9.23 -8.57
C CYS A 722 -12.03 10.27 -9.69
N SER A 723 -12.02 11.57 -9.35
CA SER A 723 -12.41 12.73 -10.19
C SER A 723 -13.88 13.20 -10.09
N LEU A 724 -14.62 12.71 -9.09
CA LEU A 724 -15.95 13.20 -8.71
C LEU A 724 -15.89 13.84 -7.31
N ALA A 725 -16.53 15.00 -7.13
CA ALA A 725 -16.65 15.67 -5.83
C ALA A 725 -17.95 16.47 -5.70
N TYR A 726 -18.53 16.47 -4.50
CA TYR A 726 -19.72 17.23 -4.12
C TYR A 726 -19.43 18.73 -4.12
N CYS A 727 -20.12 19.46 -4.99
CA CYS A 727 -20.00 20.92 -5.09
C CYS A 727 -20.73 21.65 -3.97
N ALA A 728 -20.22 22.84 -3.66
CA ALA A 728 -20.85 23.83 -2.81
C ALA A 728 -21.16 25.09 -3.65
N ASP A 729 -22.44 25.48 -3.72
CA ASP A 729 -22.89 26.62 -4.52
C ASP A 729 -22.42 27.93 -3.91
N ALA A 730 -21.44 28.56 -4.55
CA ALA A 730 -20.86 29.83 -4.14
C ALA A 730 -21.20 30.98 -5.11
N ARG A 731 -22.19 30.80 -6.01
CA ARG A 731 -22.55 31.81 -7.03
C ARG A 731 -22.99 33.16 -6.44
N ASN A 732 -23.36 33.19 -5.15
CA ASN A 732 -23.79 34.39 -4.43
C ASN A 732 -22.79 34.90 -3.36
N ILE A 733 -21.59 34.32 -3.28
CA ILE A 733 -20.56 34.72 -2.31
C ILE A 733 -19.49 35.56 -3.02
N ASN A 734 -19.36 36.84 -2.64
CA ASN A 734 -18.29 37.73 -3.11
C ASN A 734 -16.95 37.32 -2.47
N ILE A 735 -16.19 36.48 -3.16
CA ILE A 735 -14.86 36.06 -2.73
C ILE A 735 -13.88 37.21 -2.99
N THR A 736 -13.42 37.87 -1.94
CA THR A 736 -12.19 38.70 -2.01
C THR A 736 -11.01 37.77 -1.73
N SER A 737 -10.24 37.48 -2.78
CA SER A 737 -9.02 36.67 -2.68
C SER A 737 -8.01 37.33 -1.76
N THR A 738 -7.90 36.82 -0.53
CA THR A 738 -6.74 37.07 0.33
C THR A 738 -6.06 35.73 0.51
N THR A 739 -5.02 35.48 -0.28
CA THR A 739 -4.11 34.35 -0.11
C THR A 739 -3.36 34.53 1.21
N VAL A 740 -3.84 33.87 2.26
CA VAL A 740 -3.07 33.65 3.49
C VAL A 740 -2.52 32.24 3.42
N MET A 741 -1.22 32.17 3.21
CA MET A 741 -0.41 30.95 3.29
C MET A 741 -0.36 30.54 4.78
N PRO A 742 -0.66 29.29 5.17
CA PRO A 742 -0.52 28.88 6.55
C PRO A 742 0.97 28.71 6.91
N GLU A 743 1.42 29.46 7.91
CA GLU A 743 2.72 29.30 8.56
C GLU A 743 2.86 27.90 9.18
N THR A 744 3.96 27.24 8.84
CA THR A 744 4.43 26.01 9.48
C THR A 744 4.73 26.30 10.96
N THR A 745 3.93 25.73 11.85
CA THR A 745 4.16 25.82 13.29
C THR A 745 5.23 24.80 13.70
N THR A 746 6.48 25.24 13.78
CA THR A 746 7.58 24.45 14.35
C THR A 746 7.39 24.37 15.86
N THR A 747 7.11 23.17 16.38
CA THR A 747 7.04 22.92 17.83
C THR A 747 8.45 22.65 18.32
N THR A 748 9.09 23.64 18.95
CA THR A 748 10.36 23.46 19.67
C THR A 748 10.10 22.91 21.07
N GLU A 749 10.57 21.69 21.33
CA GLU A 749 10.68 21.12 22.66
C GLU A 749 11.65 21.93 23.52
N THR A 750 11.20 22.28 24.73
CA THR A 750 11.97 23.04 25.71
C THR A 750 12.72 22.05 26.60
N THR A 751 14.02 21.89 26.40
CA THR A 751 14.89 21.15 27.32
C THR A 751 15.21 22.06 28.51
N ALA A 752 14.79 21.65 29.71
CA ALA A 752 15.17 22.30 30.96
C ALA A 752 16.55 21.79 31.40
N GLU A 753 17.59 22.60 31.23
CA GLU A 753 18.90 22.34 31.83
C GLU A 753 19.12 23.17 33.10
N THR A 754 19.72 22.47 34.06
CA THR A 754 19.96 22.86 35.44
C THR A 754 21.16 23.80 35.50
N THR A 755 21.05 24.86 36.31
CA THR A 755 22.10 25.86 36.54
C THR A 755 23.22 25.33 37.42
N LEU A 756 24.47 25.74 37.13
CA LEU A 756 25.52 26.24 38.07
C LEU A 756 26.79 26.64 37.25
N PRO A 757 27.71 27.47 37.79
CA PRO A 757 28.25 28.62 37.06
C PRO A 757 29.76 28.55 36.80
N GLY A 758 30.25 29.35 35.84
CA GLY A 758 31.68 29.69 35.80
C GLY A 758 32.21 30.28 34.50
N ASN A 759 32.57 31.56 34.58
CA ASN A 759 33.76 32.18 33.97
C ASN A 759 33.79 32.61 32.48
N THR A 760 33.76 33.95 32.35
CA THR A 760 34.73 34.79 31.61
C THR A 760 34.45 35.16 30.15
N MET A 761 33.81 36.33 30.00
CA MET A 761 34.32 37.54 29.30
C MET A 761 34.96 37.38 27.90
N CYS A 762 34.28 37.88 26.86
CA CYS A 762 34.71 39.07 26.11
C CYS A 762 33.73 39.48 24.98
N CYS A 763 33.38 40.78 24.97
CA CYS A 763 32.67 41.48 23.90
C CYS A 763 33.53 41.67 22.64
N LYS A 764 32.91 41.82 21.45
CA LYS A 764 32.73 43.13 20.76
C LYS A 764 32.40 43.02 19.25
N ASN A 765 31.52 43.94 18.84
CA ASN A 765 31.36 44.61 17.53
C ASN A 765 30.57 43.87 16.43
N CYS A 766 29.77 44.52 15.57
CA CYS A 766 28.94 45.73 15.59
C CYS A 766 28.28 45.84 14.21
N ARG A 767 26.98 46.16 14.17
CA ARG A 767 26.22 46.95 13.16
C ARG A 767 26.17 46.52 11.67
N PHE A 768 24.94 46.46 11.16
CA PHE A 768 24.57 46.98 9.85
C PHE A 768 23.36 47.95 9.95
N PRO A 769 23.27 49.00 9.11
CA PRO A 769 22.29 50.08 9.21
C PRO A 769 21.06 49.92 8.30
N ASN A 770 20.05 50.72 8.63
CA ASN A 770 18.71 50.90 8.04
C ASN A 770 18.63 51.62 6.68
N LEU A 771 17.41 51.56 6.11
CA LEU A 771 16.73 52.46 5.13
C LEU A 771 16.98 52.09 3.64
N GLN A 772 16.03 52.20 2.68
CA GLN A 772 14.76 52.93 2.61
C GLN A 772 13.91 52.43 1.42
N PHE A 773 12.60 52.70 1.50
CA PHE A 773 11.57 52.65 0.45
C PHE A 773 11.89 53.48 -0.81
N LEU A 774 11.34 53.07 -1.98
CA LEU A 774 10.82 53.96 -3.02
C LEU A 774 9.87 53.20 -3.98
N GLU A 775 8.77 53.88 -4.31
CA GLU A 775 7.65 53.47 -5.17
C GLU A 775 8.01 53.46 -6.68
N GLN A 776 7.49 52.47 -7.42
CA GLN A 776 6.61 52.64 -8.59
C GLN A 776 6.01 51.29 -9.03
#